data_AF-A0A3P9IAR4-F1
#
_entry.id   AF-A0A3P9IAR4-F1
#
_cell.length_a   1.000
_cell.length_b   1.000
_cell.length_c   1.000
_cell.angle_alpha   90.00
_cell.angle_beta   90.00
_cell.angle_gamma   90.00
#
_symmetry.space_group_name_H-M   'P 1'
#
loop_
_entity.id
_entity.type
_entity.pdbx_description
1 polymer ?
#
loop_
_entity_poly.entity_id
_entity_poly.type
_entity_poly.pdbx_seq_one_letter_code
_entity_poly.pdbx_strand_id
1 'polypeptide(L)'
;MFISNKFVALLSVQAVVVERADAQNLSSHTDQASTTDSDLTPEDKNFYPRSARPVRRQQGTPVQRSRSLSPASSVVLGIGSSKGAEQRIQDLEELLRLKTKENEELGKAHNKRRERMCLIQNYYKTVRDQLKEMEKSSGLASGKAHRAEFWQLRQENSDAVWNELAYLKNLTTKLSIEKASLEEELDILRVQSAMDRATVKELHICLAKEHQELLYKMAEEQQVKSSTPKKPPLSSGRMDQSFKKIEQLEHRMFLLEEQNEKLRDEKEQLLEANKDLAHSCRRLHASADHQRVQEAVREEAALAQEAQHRGDITALEVQLGESKKEIARLHHQLLKLRQELGILRAARDFYRNRAAGPTRTTGNSTSINNKVKFKATRHRRLLHLHSHQTVGPNQATSWQGCSPSPTKDEWEDMSIDSDRGEEFSDSLNRTPSQAVLHRQPSTKKSYRCSSSSNLETTSVGSNRRQPHVLAQGSSTRFLLLDDKQHEPWDRGTGGEKRRWRKKRMLMKSQRCSTSSLQQRVESLQRHIDILRSARKDALLSAREMRRANEMITSQLNTLTEKLHSSKQQTQKLTSDLAGVEQQKKVLEMELEQWKRITLPPQTSSAAPVNTECHGKTLPASANLGPKSLEAEVKQLQGRLKSASAEVTRQMAANKALRGQLQEKEEKLSQLQDKMNHTERDVHMKRQLVEDLKTRLKFLQEMEKSYRGQVEELEKKVKALSEEGTNRKSFIESLKRRLNVAATEKSQCEDSCAKLKEDLGKKEQRIQALQSHIAASEAALAALEKTAHEQMEGLTQQSSNTIAKLQRQLGQLSSHLEQLHCFIKTLASEILLDVQEVKQQLMNRRRLKQASSMAARNNLSAKSMIKAKSVAASILNMSENDLADIMEPDQTTEGYGQSSRDQEWLDHLNLILQQKIPTASQLMQAVRVKMKERKVLTEELAALTTPVSEKP
;
A
#
# COMPACT_ATOMS: atom_id res chain seq x y z
N MET A 1 21.67 -3.33 54.70
CA MET A 1 20.29 -3.63 55.16
C MET A 1 19.83 -2.83 56.40
N PHE A 2 20.45 -1.69 56.74
CA PHE A 2 19.97 -0.80 57.82
C PHE A 2 19.57 0.62 57.36
N ILE A 3 19.56 0.87 56.04
CA ILE A 3 19.21 2.19 55.46
C ILE A 3 17.78 2.22 54.90
N SER A 4 17.14 1.07 54.66
CA SER A 4 15.76 1.03 54.13
C SER A 4 14.66 1.40 55.12
N ASN A 5 14.87 1.22 56.44
CA ASN A 5 13.80 1.49 57.42
C ASN A 5 13.66 2.97 57.82
N LYS A 6 14.64 3.83 57.53
CA LYS A 6 14.51 5.29 57.76
C LYS A 6 13.77 6.02 56.64
N PHE A 7 13.72 5.45 55.44
CA PHE A 7 13.02 6.07 54.30
C PHE A 7 11.49 5.87 54.37
N VAL A 8 11.02 4.77 54.94
CA VAL A 8 9.59 4.45 55.07
C VAL A 8 8.90 5.31 56.15
N ALA A 9 9.63 5.71 57.20
CA ALA A 9 9.11 6.59 58.25
C ALA A 9 8.94 8.06 57.78
N LEU A 10 9.82 8.55 56.90
CA LEU A 10 9.74 9.91 56.36
C LEU A 10 8.62 10.07 55.32
N LEU A 11 8.35 9.04 54.51
CA LEU A 11 7.26 9.06 53.53
C LEU A 11 5.86 9.00 54.18
N SER A 12 5.74 8.39 55.36
CA SER A 12 4.46 8.28 56.08
C SER A 12 4.03 9.59 56.75
N VAL A 13 4.99 10.45 57.13
CA VAL A 13 4.69 11.77 57.74
C VAL A 13 4.31 12.81 56.68
N GLN A 14 4.83 12.68 55.46
CA GLN A 14 4.55 13.64 54.39
C GLN A 14 3.19 13.40 53.71
N ALA A 15 2.66 12.16 53.77
CA ALA A 15 1.32 11.83 53.28
C ALA A 15 0.20 12.39 54.19
N VAL A 16 0.41 12.44 55.51
CA VAL A 16 -0.60 12.93 56.48
C VAL A 16 -0.73 14.46 56.47
N VAL A 17 0.27 15.18 55.97
CA VAL A 17 0.24 16.66 55.90
C VAL A 17 -0.50 17.16 54.65
N VAL A 18 -0.51 16.38 53.56
CA VAL A 18 -1.23 16.76 52.32
C VAL A 18 -2.73 16.47 52.43
N GLU A 19 -3.13 15.44 53.18
CA GLU A 19 -4.55 15.07 53.36
C GLU A 19 -5.33 16.05 54.27
N ARG A 20 -4.66 17.01 54.90
CA ARG A 20 -5.27 18.01 55.80
C ARG A 20 -5.48 19.40 55.16
N ALA A 21 -4.99 19.63 53.94
CA ALA A 21 -5.15 20.89 53.21
C ALA A 21 -6.35 20.90 52.24
N ASP A 22 -6.83 19.73 51.82
CA ASP A 22 -7.92 19.60 50.82
C ASP A 22 -9.33 19.51 51.44
N ALA A 23 -9.47 19.71 52.76
CA ALA A 23 -10.75 19.62 53.47
C ALA A 23 -11.48 20.97 53.68
N GLN A 24 -11.07 22.03 53.00
CA GLN A 24 -11.76 23.33 53.02
C GLN A 24 -11.83 23.89 51.60
N ASN A 25 -12.85 23.48 50.86
CA ASN A 25 -13.60 24.26 49.85
C ASN A 25 -14.29 23.31 48.86
N LEU A 26 -15.26 22.57 49.37
CA LEU A 26 -16.41 22.13 48.58
C LEU A 26 -17.65 22.80 49.17
N SER A 27 -18.17 23.80 48.47
CA SER A 27 -19.54 24.29 48.66
C SER A 27 -19.97 25.07 47.42
N SER A 28 -21.20 24.76 46.96
CA SER A 28 -22.05 25.39 45.93
C SER A 28 -21.68 25.22 44.44
N HIS A 29 -22.26 24.16 43.87
CA HIS A 29 -22.85 24.17 42.52
C HIS A 29 -24.00 25.20 42.44
N THR A 30 -24.26 25.82 41.27
CA THR A 30 -25.40 25.50 40.35
C THR A 30 -25.42 26.46 39.13
N ASP A 31 -25.74 25.86 37.97
CA ASP A 31 -26.09 26.31 36.61
C ASP A 31 -26.55 27.76 36.31
N GLN A 32 -26.18 28.29 35.13
CA GLN A 32 -27.05 28.50 33.94
C GLN A 32 -26.44 29.47 32.90
N ALA A 33 -26.97 29.38 31.68
CA ALA A 33 -26.46 29.94 30.43
C ALA A 33 -26.85 31.41 30.12
N SER A 34 -26.27 31.90 29.02
CA SER A 34 -26.75 32.94 28.07
C SER A 34 -26.14 34.37 28.12
N THR A 35 -25.39 34.65 27.03
CA THR A 35 -25.40 35.81 26.10
C THR A 35 -25.36 37.27 26.56
N THR A 36 -24.60 38.04 25.74
CA THR A 36 -24.75 39.46 25.32
C THR A 36 -24.24 40.60 26.22
N ASP A 37 -23.06 41.10 25.85
CA ASP A 37 -22.75 42.45 25.31
C ASP A 37 -22.95 43.75 26.13
N SER A 38 -21.91 44.59 26.01
CA SER A 38 -21.84 46.08 26.06
C SER A 38 -22.08 46.87 27.36
N ASP A 39 -20.97 47.41 27.87
CA ASP A 39 -20.61 48.84 28.07
C ASP A 39 -21.56 49.86 28.77
N LEU A 40 -20.92 50.64 29.66
CA LEU A 40 -21.14 52.04 30.09
C LEU A 40 -21.36 52.29 31.62
N THR A 41 -20.35 52.97 32.18
CA THR A 41 -20.32 53.95 33.29
C THR A 41 -21.48 54.99 33.23
N PRO A 42 -21.76 55.89 34.22
CA PRO A 42 -20.88 56.39 35.30
C PRO A 42 -21.55 56.73 36.67
N GLU A 43 -20.68 57.06 37.64
CA GLU A 43 -20.83 58.05 38.72
C GLU A 43 -21.95 57.87 39.79
N ASP A 44 -21.73 58.09 41.09
CA ASP A 44 -20.88 59.11 41.69
C ASP A 44 -20.73 58.87 43.20
N LYS A 45 -19.72 59.53 43.80
CA LYS A 45 -19.63 59.93 45.22
C LYS A 45 -19.48 58.84 46.29
N ASN A 46 -18.23 58.51 46.60
CA ASN A 46 -17.49 59.18 47.69
C ASN A 46 -16.26 58.35 48.11
N PHE A 47 -15.13 59.07 48.22
CA PHE A 47 -13.80 58.64 48.66
C PHE A 47 -12.93 57.85 47.64
N TYR A 48 -12.25 58.58 46.75
CA TYR A 48 -11.03 58.12 46.06
C TYR A 48 -9.83 59.03 46.46
N PRO A 49 -8.57 58.77 46.07
CA PRO A 49 -7.73 57.59 46.34
C PRO A 49 -6.30 58.00 46.80
N ARG A 50 -5.62 57.20 47.62
CA ARG A 50 -4.21 57.45 47.98
C ARG A 50 -3.27 56.62 47.09
N SER A 51 -2.98 57.12 45.89
CA SER A 51 -1.70 56.86 45.21
C SER A 51 -1.17 58.17 44.64
N ALA A 52 0.14 58.35 44.81
CA ALA A 52 1.01 59.32 44.13
C ALA A 52 0.69 60.82 44.23
N ARG A 53 1.56 61.56 44.95
CA ARG A 53 2.49 62.62 44.44
C ARG A 53 2.92 63.54 45.60
N PRO A 54 4.11 64.17 45.52
CA PRO A 54 4.10 65.58 45.11
C PRO A 54 5.30 66.06 44.23
N VAL A 55 4.97 67.00 43.33
CA VAL A 55 5.62 68.30 43.05
C VAL A 55 7.04 68.39 42.42
N ARG A 56 7.09 69.21 41.35
CA ARG A 56 8.26 69.79 40.69
C ARG A 56 8.71 71.09 41.40
N ARG A 57 10.02 71.17 41.70
CA ARG A 57 10.91 72.34 41.89
C ARG A 57 10.60 73.39 42.98
N GLN A 58 11.55 73.59 43.88
CA GLN A 58 12.36 74.82 43.94
C GLN A 58 13.74 74.55 44.59
N GLN A 59 14.67 75.45 44.27
CA GLN A 59 16.13 75.37 44.40
C GLN A 59 16.67 75.23 45.83
N GLY A 60 17.88 74.67 45.96
CA GLY A 60 18.74 74.96 47.12
C GLY A 60 19.83 73.94 47.48
N THR A 61 20.92 73.90 46.70
CA THR A 61 22.35 73.78 47.15
C THR A 61 22.85 72.56 48.00
N PRO A 62 24.18 72.28 48.00
CA PRO A 62 24.75 70.93 48.03
C PRO A 62 25.12 70.45 49.45
N VAL A 63 25.54 69.17 49.60
CA VAL A 63 26.78 68.76 50.29
C VAL A 63 26.97 67.23 50.27
N GLN A 64 28.23 66.86 50.13
CA GLN A 64 28.89 65.58 49.88
C GLN A 64 28.57 64.41 50.83
N ARG A 65 28.62 63.16 50.34
CA ARG A 65 29.77 62.21 50.51
C ARG A 65 29.42 60.78 50.06
N SER A 66 30.46 60.09 49.57
CA SER A 66 30.59 58.63 49.33
C SER A 66 30.16 58.18 47.92
N ARG A 67 31.05 58.22 46.92
CA ARG A 67 32.06 57.20 46.57
C ARG A 67 31.47 55.81 46.29
N SER A 68 30.94 55.62 45.08
CA SER A 68 31.06 54.36 44.34
C SER A 68 31.39 54.68 42.88
N LEU A 69 32.41 54.00 42.37
CA LEU A 69 32.91 54.11 41.01
C LEU A 69 32.04 53.23 40.11
N SER A 70 31.25 53.84 39.25
CA SER A 70 30.69 53.22 38.04
C SER A 70 30.56 54.32 36.98
N PRO A 71 30.87 54.07 35.69
CA PRO A 71 30.81 55.11 34.68
C PRO A 71 29.37 55.55 34.48
N ALA A 72 29.10 56.84 34.65
CA ALA A 72 27.84 57.44 34.28
C ALA A 72 27.73 57.47 32.74
N SER A 73 26.97 56.54 32.16
CA SER A 73 26.45 56.72 30.80
C SER A 73 25.31 57.74 30.85
N SER A 74 25.33 58.68 29.92
CA SER A 74 24.42 59.82 29.92
C SER A 74 22.96 59.37 29.87
N VAL A 75 22.18 59.92 30.79
CA VAL A 75 20.72 59.90 30.80
C VAL A 75 20.20 60.51 29.49
N VAL A 76 19.88 59.65 28.51
CA VAL A 76 18.96 59.97 27.41
C VAL A 76 17.59 59.44 27.82
N LEU A 77 16.79 60.31 28.43
CA LEU A 77 15.34 60.11 28.56
C LEU A 77 14.77 60.11 27.14
N GLY A 78 13.95 59.15 26.69
CA GLY A 78 13.25 58.11 27.43
C GLY A 78 11.85 57.96 26.84
N ILE A 79 11.76 57.45 25.61
CA ILE A 79 10.53 56.92 24.99
C ILE A 79 10.83 55.55 24.36
N GLY A 80 12.07 55.31 23.86
CA GLY A 80 12.49 54.02 23.31
C GLY A 80 12.79 52.92 24.35
N SER A 81 13.27 53.27 25.56
CA SER A 81 13.55 52.28 26.60
C SER A 81 12.28 51.73 27.26
N SER A 82 11.21 52.54 27.36
CA SER A 82 9.90 52.10 27.86
C SER A 82 9.31 51.05 26.93
N LYS A 83 9.31 51.29 25.61
CA LYS A 83 8.81 50.33 24.61
C LYS A 83 9.57 49.00 24.61
N GLY A 84 10.89 49.02 24.77
CA GLY A 84 11.69 47.80 24.88
C GLY A 84 11.44 47.02 26.19
N ALA A 85 11.24 47.74 27.30
CA ALA A 85 10.87 47.13 28.58
C ALA A 85 9.44 46.56 28.54
N GLU A 86 8.49 47.25 27.91
CA GLU A 86 7.11 46.82 27.69
C GLU A 86 7.04 45.56 26.83
N GLN A 87 7.81 45.49 25.72
CA GLN A 87 7.88 44.29 24.88
C GLN A 87 8.42 43.09 25.68
N ARG A 88 9.46 43.31 26.48
CA ARG A 88 10.04 42.25 27.32
C ARG A 88 9.08 41.78 28.41
N ILE A 89 8.23 42.65 28.95
CA ILE A 89 7.17 42.28 29.89
C ILE A 89 6.12 41.43 29.18
N GLN A 90 5.67 41.84 28.00
CA GLN A 90 4.70 41.08 27.19
C GLN A 90 5.24 39.68 26.81
N ASP A 91 6.51 39.58 26.42
CA ASP A 91 7.13 38.29 26.08
C ASP A 91 7.21 37.36 27.30
N LEU A 92 7.51 37.92 28.49
CA LEU A 92 7.53 37.16 29.76
C LEU A 92 6.13 36.75 30.21
N GLU A 93 5.12 37.59 30.02
CA GLU A 93 3.71 37.26 30.28
C GLU A 93 3.22 36.15 29.34
N GLU A 94 3.59 36.19 28.05
CA GLU A 94 3.28 35.13 27.10
C GLU A 94 3.97 33.81 27.49
N LEU A 95 5.24 33.88 27.90
CA LEU A 95 5.97 32.71 28.40
C LEU A 95 5.32 32.13 29.66
N LEU A 96 4.94 32.97 30.62
CA LEU A 96 4.24 32.53 31.83
C LEU A 96 2.92 31.83 31.48
N ARG A 97 2.16 32.39 30.54
CA ARG A 97 0.92 31.78 30.04
C ARG A 97 1.18 30.41 29.42
N LEU A 98 2.27 30.24 28.67
CA LEU A 98 2.62 28.96 28.07
C LEU A 98 3.09 27.94 29.11
N LYS A 99 3.87 28.36 30.12
CA LYS A 99 4.24 27.52 31.26
C LYS A 99 3.05 27.10 32.11
N THR A 100 2.05 27.98 32.24
CA THR A 100 0.78 27.64 32.89
C THR A 100 0.04 26.56 32.11
N LYS A 101 -0.04 26.69 30.78
CA LYS A 101 -0.64 25.66 29.89
C LYS A 101 0.13 24.34 29.91
N GLU A 102 1.46 24.36 30.00
CA GLU A 102 2.29 23.16 30.18
C GLU A 102 1.89 22.42 31.47
N ASN A 103 1.78 23.14 32.59
CA ASN A 103 1.34 22.57 33.87
C ASN A 103 -0.11 22.07 33.84
N GLU A 104 -1.02 22.78 33.17
CA GLU A 104 -2.41 22.33 32.98
C GLU A 104 -2.47 21.01 32.19
N GLU A 105 -1.72 20.89 31.10
CA GLU A 105 -1.68 19.65 30.30
C GLU A 105 -1.02 18.49 31.07
N LEU A 106 0.03 18.77 31.86
CA LEU A 106 0.61 17.79 32.79
C LEU A 106 -0.42 17.32 33.83
N GLY A 107 -1.17 18.25 34.42
CA GLY A 107 -2.24 17.94 35.36
C GLY A 107 -3.36 17.10 34.72
N LYS A 108 -3.79 17.45 33.50
CA LYS A 108 -4.79 16.67 32.75
C LYS A 108 -4.29 15.26 32.42
N ALA A 109 -3.05 15.12 31.98
CA ALA A 109 -2.43 13.82 31.69
C ALA A 109 -2.37 12.94 32.95
N HIS A 110 -1.96 13.52 34.08
CA HIS A 110 -1.94 12.82 35.37
C HIS A 110 -3.34 12.41 35.82
N ASN A 111 -4.33 13.30 35.73
CA ASN A 111 -5.72 13.02 36.10
C ASN A 111 -6.31 11.90 35.25
N LYS A 112 -6.12 11.90 33.92
CA LYS A 112 -6.55 10.80 33.04
C LYS A 112 -5.87 9.48 33.38
N ARG A 113 -4.57 9.51 33.74
CA ARG A 113 -3.87 8.29 34.19
C ARG A 113 -4.46 7.78 35.50
N ARG A 114 -4.77 8.68 36.44
CA ARG A 114 -5.43 8.34 37.70
C ARG A 114 -6.83 7.77 37.47
N GLU A 115 -7.65 8.38 36.61
CA GLU A 115 -8.98 7.89 36.23
C GLU A 115 -8.92 6.47 35.65
N ARG A 116 -8.01 6.21 34.72
CA ARG A 116 -7.78 4.86 34.16
C ARG A 116 -7.39 3.86 35.24
N MET A 117 -6.49 4.23 36.14
CA MET A 117 -6.12 3.37 37.27
C MET A 117 -7.29 3.10 38.23
N CYS A 118 -8.11 4.13 38.54
CA CYS A 118 -9.30 3.97 39.36
C CYS A 118 -10.34 3.07 38.69
N LEU A 119 -10.57 3.22 37.37
CA LEU A 119 -11.45 2.34 36.61
C LEU A 119 -10.98 0.89 36.66
N ILE A 120 -9.69 0.63 36.43
CA ILE A 120 -9.11 -0.71 36.52
C ILE A 120 -9.28 -1.28 37.93
N GLN A 121 -8.96 -0.51 38.98
CA GLN A 121 -9.16 -0.93 40.38
C GLN A 121 -10.63 -1.23 40.69
N ASN A 122 -11.55 -0.43 40.18
CA ASN A 122 -13.00 -0.64 40.32
C ASN A 122 -13.43 -1.92 39.59
N TYR A 123 -12.98 -2.16 38.36
CA TYR A 123 -13.25 -3.40 37.64
C TYR A 123 -12.72 -4.62 38.40
N TYR A 124 -11.49 -4.56 38.93
CA TYR A 124 -10.95 -5.63 39.77
C TYR A 124 -11.76 -5.84 41.05
N LYS A 125 -12.26 -4.77 41.68
CA LYS A 125 -13.13 -4.86 42.85
C LYS A 125 -14.47 -5.50 42.51
N THR A 126 -15.12 -5.07 41.42
CA THR A 126 -16.39 -5.65 40.94
C THR A 126 -16.23 -7.13 40.61
N VAL A 127 -15.18 -7.53 39.87
CA VAL A 127 -14.93 -8.94 39.55
C VAL A 127 -14.64 -9.74 40.83
N ARG A 128 -13.88 -9.20 41.78
CA ARG A 128 -13.62 -9.84 43.07
C ARG A 128 -14.90 -10.03 43.89
N ASP A 129 -15.77 -9.02 43.92
CA ASP A 129 -17.02 -9.07 44.66
C ASP A 129 -18.01 -10.04 44.00
N GLN A 130 -18.08 -10.07 42.66
CA GLN A 130 -18.82 -11.09 41.88
C GLN A 130 -18.30 -12.50 42.14
N LEU A 131 -16.98 -12.71 42.20
CA LEU A 131 -16.39 -14.01 42.53
C LEU A 131 -16.73 -14.43 43.96
N LYS A 132 -16.68 -13.51 44.93
CA LYS A 132 -17.09 -13.78 46.31
C LYS A 132 -18.59 -14.08 46.42
N GLU A 133 -19.43 -13.40 45.66
CA GLU A 133 -20.87 -13.64 45.61
C GLU A 133 -21.19 -14.98 44.95
N MET A 134 -20.51 -15.30 43.85
CA MET A 134 -20.56 -16.62 43.22
C MET A 134 -20.11 -17.72 44.19
N GLU A 135 -19.02 -17.51 44.92
CA GLU A 135 -18.51 -18.46 45.92
C GLU A 135 -19.50 -18.65 47.08
N LYS A 136 -20.09 -17.55 47.60
CA LYS A 136 -21.15 -17.58 48.61
C LYS A 136 -22.42 -18.27 48.12
N SER A 137 -22.82 -18.03 46.86
CA SER A 137 -23.97 -18.69 46.24
C SER A 137 -23.70 -20.16 45.89
N SER A 138 -22.43 -20.54 45.63
CA SER A 138 -22.01 -21.91 45.39
C SER A 138 -21.93 -22.77 46.66
N GLY A 139 -21.88 -22.13 47.83
CA GLY A 139 -21.94 -22.80 49.14
C GLY A 139 -23.29 -23.47 49.42
N LEU A 140 -24.35 -23.12 48.67
CA LEU A 140 -25.64 -23.80 48.70
C LEU A 140 -25.87 -24.49 47.34
N ALA A 141 -25.50 -25.77 47.28
CA ALA A 141 -25.61 -26.67 46.14
C ALA A 141 -24.91 -26.16 44.87
N SER A 142 -23.84 -26.86 44.49
CA SER A 142 -23.27 -26.82 43.15
C SER A 142 -24.32 -27.30 42.13
N GLY A 143 -25.21 -26.37 41.75
CA GLY A 143 -26.09 -26.50 40.60
C GLY A 143 -25.22 -26.38 39.38
N LYS A 144 -24.92 -27.51 38.76
CA LYS A 144 -24.39 -27.57 37.39
C LYS A 144 -25.14 -26.53 36.56
N ALA A 145 -24.44 -25.47 36.15
CA ALA A 145 -24.90 -24.70 35.01
C ALA A 145 -25.27 -25.72 33.94
N HIS A 146 -26.51 -25.68 33.45
CA HIS A 146 -26.98 -26.63 32.45
C HIS A 146 -26.10 -26.46 31.22
N ARG A 147 -25.04 -27.26 31.16
CA ARG A 147 -24.22 -27.43 29.99
C ARG A 147 -25.18 -27.99 28.95
N ALA A 148 -25.33 -27.28 27.84
CA ALA A 148 -26.12 -27.76 26.71
C ALA A 148 -25.81 -29.24 26.47
N GLU A 149 -26.86 -30.05 26.33
CA GLU A 149 -26.75 -31.50 26.22
C GLU A 149 -25.78 -31.87 25.11
N PHE A 150 -24.98 -32.93 25.31
CA PHE A 150 -23.87 -33.32 24.43
C PHE A 150 -24.29 -33.47 22.95
N TRP A 151 -25.57 -33.68 22.69
CA TRP A 151 -26.17 -33.80 21.36
C TRP A 151 -26.52 -32.47 20.70
N GLN A 152 -26.84 -31.41 21.46
CA GLN A 152 -27.13 -30.07 20.93
C GLN A 152 -25.85 -29.38 20.40
N LEU A 153 -24.69 -29.71 21.00
CA LEU A 153 -23.37 -29.22 20.58
C LEU A 153 -22.75 -30.01 19.41
N ARG A 154 -23.38 -31.11 18.94
CA ARG A 154 -22.86 -31.91 17.81
C ARG A 154 -23.16 -31.30 16.45
N GLN A 155 -24.09 -30.36 16.36
CA GLN A 155 -24.52 -29.77 15.09
C GLN A 155 -23.65 -28.56 14.68
N GLU A 156 -22.95 -27.97 15.64
CA GLU A 156 -22.00 -26.89 15.44
C GLU A 156 -20.58 -27.39 15.72
N ASN A 157 -19.59 -26.93 14.95
CA ASN A 157 -18.19 -27.23 15.22
C ASN A 157 -17.77 -26.52 16.51
N SER A 158 -18.04 -27.12 17.67
CA SER A 158 -17.73 -26.55 18.99
C SER A 158 -16.28 -26.08 19.09
N ASP A 159 -15.33 -26.85 18.56
CA ASP A 159 -13.92 -26.47 18.49
C ASP A 159 -13.67 -25.22 17.64
N ALA A 160 -14.40 -25.04 16.53
CA ALA A 160 -14.30 -23.84 15.71
C ALA A 160 -14.84 -22.62 16.46
N VAL A 161 -15.99 -22.75 17.14
CA VAL A 161 -16.56 -21.66 17.95
C VAL A 161 -15.64 -21.29 19.12
N TRP A 162 -15.02 -22.26 19.77
CA TRP A 162 -14.03 -22.01 20.82
C TRP A 162 -12.77 -21.34 20.28
N ASN A 163 -12.29 -21.74 19.10
CA ASN A 163 -11.15 -21.10 18.44
C ASN A 163 -11.46 -19.66 18.03
N GLU A 164 -12.65 -19.40 17.47
CA GLU A 164 -13.10 -18.04 17.13
C GLU A 164 -13.28 -17.19 18.40
N LEU A 165 -13.86 -17.74 19.47
CA LEU A 165 -14.04 -17.03 20.73
C LEU A 165 -12.71 -16.77 21.45
N ALA A 166 -11.75 -17.70 21.38
CA ALA A 166 -10.40 -17.50 21.87
C ALA A 166 -9.65 -16.45 21.03
N TYR A 167 -9.81 -16.49 19.70
CA TYR A 167 -9.27 -15.48 18.80
C TYR A 167 -9.83 -14.09 19.09
N LEU A 168 -11.16 -13.95 19.22
CA LEU A 168 -11.84 -12.69 19.54
C LEU A 168 -11.48 -12.19 20.94
N LYS A 169 -11.35 -13.07 21.94
CA LYS A 169 -10.85 -12.71 23.28
C LYS A 169 -9.42 -12.18 23.19
N ASN A 170 -8.53 -12.88 22.49
CA ASN A 170 -7.14 -12.47 22.30
C ASN A 170 -7.03 -11.16 21.49
N LEU A 171 -7.91 -10.96 20.51
CA LEU A 171 -7.98 -9.72 19.76
C LEU A 171 -8.47 -8.58 20.64
N THR A 172 -9.49 -8.80 21.46
CA THR A 172 -10.04 -7.80 22.38
C THR A 172 -9.01 -7.41 23.44
N THR A 173 -8.26 -8.37 24.00
CA THR A 173 -7.18 -8.07 24.94
C THR A 173 -6.06 -7.28 24.28
N LYS A 174 -5.61 -7.69 23.08
CA LYS A 174 -4.61 -6.93 22.30
C LYS A 174 -5.07 -5.50 22.01
N LEU A 175 -6.27 -5.33 21.48
CA LEU A 175 -6.84 -4.01 21.18
C LEU A 175 -7.00 -3.15 22.44
N SER A 176 -7.34 -3.75 23.59
CA SER A 176 -7.44 -3.00 24.86
C SER A 176 -6.07 -2.52 25.36
N ILE A 177 -5.03 -3.33 25.19
CA ILE A 177 -3.65 -2.96 25.54
C ILE A 177 -3.15 -1.86 24.60
N GLU A 178 -3.36 -2.03 23.28
CA GLU A 178 -2.99 -1.03 22.27
C GLU A 178 -3.75 0.29 22.46
N LYS A 179 -5.04 0.25 22.80
CA LYS A 179 -5.82 1.45 23.13
C LYS A 179 -5.22 2.18 24.34
N ALA A 180 -4.91 1.45 25.42
CA ALA A 180 -4.31 2.05 26.61
C ALA A 180 -2.93 2.65 26.32
N SER A 181 -2.08 1.97 25.53
CA SER A 181 -0.76 2.49 25.14
C SER A 181 -0.87 3.73 24.26
N LEU A 182 -1.77 3.74 23.27
CA LEU A 182 -1.99 4.90 22.40
C LEU A 182 -2.53 6.10 23.19
N GLU A 183 -3.42 5.88 24.16
CA GLU A 183 -3.91 6.96 25.03
C GLU A 183 -2.78 7.54 25.91
N GLU A 184 -1.85 6.71 26.40
CA GLU A 184 -0.65 7.19 27.11
C GLU A 184 0.29 7.99 26.20
N GLU A 185 0.57 7.48 24.99
CA GLU A 185 1.38 8.18 23.99
C GLU A 185 0.76 9.54 23.61
N LEU A 186 -0.56 9.61 23.44
CA LEU A 186 -1.26 10.86 23.13
C LEU A 186 -1.14 11.88 24.27
N ASP A 187 -1.27 11.45 25.52
CA ASP A 187 -1.12 12.35 26.67
C ASP A 187 0.34 12.82 26.82
N ILE A 188 1.32 11.95 26.58
CA ILE A 188 2.75 12.32 26.54
C ILE A 188 3.01 13.33 25.42
N LEU A 189 2.49 13.10 24.22
CA LEU A 189 2.68 14.01 23.07
C LEU A 189 2.01 15.38 23.31
N ARG A 190 0.84 15.42 23.97
CA ARG A 190 0.19 16.69 24.33
C ARG A 190 1.06 17.51 25.27
N VAL A 191 1.56 16.88 26.34
CA VAL A 191 2.51 17.48 27.30
C VAL A 191 3.78 17.94 26.59
N GLN A 192 4.39 17.07 25.78
CA GLN A 192 5.59 17.38 25.02
C GLN A 192 5.37 18.59 24.11
N SER A 193 4.24 18.65 23.37
CA SER A 193 3.95 19.80 22.52
C SER A 193 3.76 21.10 23.31
N ALA A 194 3.20 21.04 24.53
CA ALA A 194 3.04 22.21 25.39
C ALA A 194 4.39 22.68 25.93
N MET A 195 5.24 21.75 26.36
CA MET A 195 6.61 22.00 26.76
C MET A 195 7.43 22.58 25.61
N ASP A 196 7.36 22.01 24.41
CA ASP A 196 8.06 22.49 23.21
C ASP A 196 7.64 23.92 22.84
N ARG A 197 6.35 24.26 22.95
CA ARG A 197 5.88 25.64 22.74
C ARG A 197 6.47 26.61 23.77
N ALA A 198 6.59 26.20 25.03
CA ALA A 198 7.19 27.02 26.06
C ALA A 198 8.70 27.18 25.86
N THR A 199 9.43 26.10 25.59
CA THR A 199 10.89 26.12 25.35
C THR A 199 11.25 26.92 24.11
N VAL A 200 10.48 26.81 23.02
CA VAL A 200 10.67 27.64 21.81
C VAL A 200 10.55 29.12 22.14
N LYS A 201 9.59 29.50 23.00
CA LYS A 201 9.42 30.90 23.41
C LYS A 201 10.53 31.37 24.35
N GLU A 202 11.02 30.53 25.26
CA GLU A 202 12.23 30.82 26.06
C GLU A 202 13.44 31.08 25.17
N LEU A 203 13.67 30.20 24.19
CA LEU A 203 14.77 30.34 23.23
C LEU A 203 14.61 31.62 22.40
N HIS A 204 13.40 31.95 21.96
CA HIS A 204 13.13 33.18 21.22
C HIS A 204 13.48 34.43 22.05
N ILE A 205 13.12 34.45 23.33
CA ILE A 205 13.46 35.54 24.27
C ILE A 205 14.98 35.62 24.48
N CYS A 206 15.67 34.48 24.61
CA CYS A 206 17.13 34.45 24.75
C CYS A 206 17.84 35.00 23.50
N LEU A 207 17.43 34.55 22.30
CA LEU A 207 17.98 35.03 21.04
C LEU A 207 17.71 36.52 20.83
N ALA A 208 16.52 37.01 21.21
CA ALA A 208 16.19 38.43 21.14
C ALA A 208 17.08 39.28 22.08
N LYS A 209 17.38 38.77 23.29
CA LYS A 209 18.31 39.42 24.22
C LYS A 209 19.73 39.46 23.66
N GLU A 210 20.24 38.34 23.14
CA GLU A 210 21.57 38.29 22.51
C GLU A 210 21.68 39.27 21.33
N HIS A 211 20.64 39.33 20.49
CA HIS A 211 20.57 40.29 19.39
C HIS A 211 20.61 41.75 19.90
N GLN A 212 19.86 42.06 20.96
CA GLN A 212 19.86 43.40 21.55
C GLN A 212 21.20 43.76 22.22
N GLU A 213 21.87 42.81 22.86
CA GLU A 213 23.21 42.98 23.42
C GLU A 213 24.27 43.21 22.33
N LEU A 214 24.17 42.50 21.20
CA LEU A 214 25.04 42.72 20.05
C LEU A 214 24.82 44.11 19.45
N LEU A 215 23.57 44.56 19.32
CA LEU A 215 23.27 45.93 18.89
C LEU A 215 23.84 46.98 19.87
N TYR A 216 23.74 46.73 21.17
CA TYR A 216 24.33 47.62 22.18
C TYR A 216 25.85 47.68 22.07
N LYS A 217 26.52 46.52 21.92
CA LYS A 217 27.98 46.45 21.70
C LYS A 217 28.41 47.20 20.43
N MET A 218 27.66 47.07 19.34
CA MET A 218 27.95 47.84 18.11
C MET A 218 27.77 49.35 18.29
N ALA A 219 26.75 49.77 19.04
CA ALA A 219 26.51 51.18 19.34
C ALA A 219 27.58 51.76 20.28
N GLU A 220 28.02 50.99 21.27
CA GLU A 220 29.12 51.33 22.18
C GLU A 220 30.45 51.44 21.42
N GLU A 221 30.75 50.49 20.52
CA GLU A 221 31.90 50.55 19.61
C GLU A 221 31.86 51.73 18.62
N GLN A 222 30.67 52.27 18.31
CA GLN A 222 30.49 53.48 17.50
C GLN A 222 30.63 54.77 18.34
N GLN A 223 30.19 54.81 19.60
CA GLN A 223 30.38 55.96 20.48
C GLN A 223 31.85 56.16 20.89
N VAL A 224 32.60 55.07 21.11
CA VAL A 224 34.04 55.10 21.46
C VAL A 224 34.90 55.69 20.32
N LYS A 225 34.36 55.89 19.11
CA LYS A 225 35.04 56.47 17.95
C LYS A 225 34.98 58.00 17.85
N SER A 226 34.39 58.71 18.81
CA SER A 226 34.20 60.18 18.74
C SER A 226 35.33 61.03 19.36
N SER A 227 36.34 60.44 20.01
CA SER A 227 37.40 61.19 20.69
C SER A 227 38.81 60.65 20.46
N THR A 228 39.30 60.66 19.21
CA THR A 228 40.73 60.80 18.82
C THR A 228 40.89 60.85 17.29
N PRO A 229 41.89 61.58 16.73
CA PRO A 229 41.97 61.82 15.29
C PRO A 229 42.45 60.58 14.52
N LYS A 230 41.83 60.42 13.34
CA LYS A 230 42.07 59.47 12.24
C LYS A 230 43.47 58.83 12.23
N LYS A 231 43.51 57.51 12.43
CA LYS A 231 44.50 56.63 11.79
C LYS A 231 43.80 55.85 10.67
N PRO A 232 44.49 55.58 9.54
CA PRO A 232 43.87 54.98 8.36
C PRO A 232 43.36 53.56 8.69
N PRO A 233 42.24 53.13 8.11
CA PRO A 233 41.50 52.01 8.68
C PRO A 233 41.99 50.69 8.09
N LEU A 234 42.98 50.08 8.74
CA LEU A 234 43.34 48.67 8.52
C LEU A 234 42.18 47.71 8.85
N SER A 235 41.12 48.19 9.52
CA SER A 235 39.88 47.47 9.80
C SER A 235 38.77 47.71 8.75
N SER A 236 38.72 48.88 8.08
CA SER A 236 37.74 49.15 7.01
C SER A 236 37.99 48.24 5.83
N GLY A 237 39.24 48.04 5.39
CA GLY A 237 39.53 47.15 4.27
C GLY A 237 39.05 45.70 4.49
N ARG A 238 39.08 45.20 5.73
CA ARG A 238 38.60 43.85 6.07
C ARG A 238 37.07 43.80 6.18
N MET A 239 36.45 44.83 6.75
CA MET A 239 34.98 44.98 6.78
C MET A 239 34.41 45.19 5.38
N ASP A 240 35.00 46.05 4.56
CA ASP A 240 34.61 46.31 3.17
C ASP A 240 34.78 45.06 2.30
N GLN A 241 35.82 44.24 2.55
CA GLN A 241 35.95 42.92 1.93
C GLN A 241 34.86 41.95 2.40
N SER A 242 34.46 42.00 3.68
CA SER A 242 33.37 41.17 4.20
C SER A 242 32.00 41.62 3.65
N PHE A 243 31.73 42.92 3.53
CA PHE A 243 30.51 43.45 2.92
C PHE A 243 30.44 43.07 1.43
N LYS A 244 31.53 43.24 0.69
CA LYS A 244 31.61 42.75 -0.71
C LYS A 244 31.39 41.24 -0.80
N LYS A 245 31.83 40.47 0.20
CA LYS A 245 31.60 39.02 0.23
C LYS A 245 30.16 38.67 0.57
N ILE A 246 29.53 39.42 1.48
CA ILE A 246 28.11 39.28 1.84
C ILE A 246 27.24 39.63 0.63
N GLU A 247 27.48 40.75 -0.04
CA GLU A 247 26.76 41.14 -1.26
C GLU A 247 26.89 40.07 -2.37
N GLN A 248 28.08 39.47 -2.53
CA GLN A 248 28.29 38.35 -3.47
C GLN A 248 27.50 37.09 -3.07
N LEU A 249 27.39 36.81 -1.78
CA LEU A 249 26.62 35.67 -1.27
C LEU A 249 25.12 35.92 -1.39
N GLU A 250 24.66 37.14 -1.16
CA GLU A 250 23.28 37.57 -1.35
C GLU A 250 22.87 37.46 -2.81
N HIS A 251 23.71 37.92 -3.76
CA HIS A 251 23.46 37.72 -5.19
C HIS A 251 23.41 36.23 -5.56
N ARG A 252 24.30 35.42 -4.97
CA ARG A 252 24.30 33.97 -5.20
C ARG A 252 23.06 33.29 -4.60
N MET A 253 22.62 33.74 -3.43
CA MET A 253 21.41 33.27 -2.77
C MET A 253 20.18 33.62 -3.60
N PHE A 254 20.08 34.87 -4.07
CA PHE A 254 19.01 35.32 -4.94
C PHE A 254 18.93 34.51 -6.25
N LEU A 255 20.07 34.23 -6.89
CA LEU A 255 20.11 33.36 -8.09
C LEU A 255 19.68 31.92 -7.78
N LEU A 256 20.05 31.39 -6.62
CA LEU A 256 19.61 30.05 -6.19
C LEU A 256 18.11 30.04 -5.84
N GLU A 257 17.57 31.12 -5.28
CA GLU A 257 16.14 31.29 -5.04
C GLU A 257 15.36 31.36 -6.35
N GLU A 258 15.85 32.12 -7.34
CA GLU A 258 15.27 32.18 -8.68
C GLU A 258 15.31 30.81 -9.38
N GLN A 259 16.42 30.08 -9.26
CA GLN A 259 16.51 28.70 -9.75
C GLN A 259 15.56 27.76 -9.03
N ASN A 260 15.38 27.91 -7.71
CA ASN A 260 14.42 27.12 -6.94
C ASN A 260 12.98 27.44 -7.33
N GLU A 261 12.64 28.70 -7.63
CA GLU A 261 11.32 29.06 -8.17
C GLU A 261 11.10 28.42 -9.53
N LYS A 262 12.06 28.52 -10.46
CA LYS A 262 11.98 27.85 -11.77
C LYS A 262 11.79 26.33 -11.63
N LEU A 263 12.51 25.69 -10.71
CA LEU A 263 12.33 24.26 -10.43
C LEU A 263 10.97 23.94 -9.80
N ARG A 264 10.40 24.85 -9.00
CA ARG A 264 9.02 24.70 -8.50
C ARG A 264 8.01 24.80 -9.63
N ASP A 265 8.16 25.77 -10.52
CA ASP A 265 7.30 25.93 -11.69
C ASP A 265 7.39 24.71 -12.62
N GLU A 266 8.60 24.23 -12.91
CA GLU A 266 8.82 23.00 -13.69
C GLU A 266 8.19 21.78 -13.00
N LYS A 267 8.32 21.66 -11.68
CA LYS A 267 7.67 20.59 -10.91
C LYS A 267 6.15 20.68 -11.00
N GLU A 268 5.58 21.87 -10.91
CA GLU A 268 4.14 22.08 -11.04
C GLU A 268 3.64 21.75 -12.45
N GLN A 269 4.36 22.17 -13.49
CA GLN A 269 4.07 21.79 -14.87
C GLN A 269 4.15 20.27 -15.09
N LEU A 270 5.16 19.60 -14.52
CA LEU A 270 5.29 18.14 -14.57
C LEU A 270 4.16 17.45 -13.81
N LEU A 271 3.71 18.00 -12.69
CA LEU A 271 2.55 17.48 -11.97
C LEU A 271 1.28 17.60 -12.81
N GLU A 272 1.08 18.73 -13.49
CA GLU A 272 -0.07 18.91 -14.38
C GLU A 272 -0.03 17.95 -15.58
N ALA A 273 1.13 17.83 -16.24
CA ALA A 273 1.33 16.85 -17.31
C ALA A 273 1.10 15.40 -16.84
N ASN A 274 1.45 15.08 -15.59
CA ASN A 274 1.19 13.77 -15.01
C ASN A 274 -0.31 13.54 -14.74
N LYS A 275 -1.04 14.57 -14.28
CA LYS A 275 -2.51 14.50 -14.16
C LYS A 275 -3.14 14.26 -15.53
N ASP A 276 -2.73 15.00 -16.56
CA ASP A 276 -3.22 14.85 -17.93
C ASP A 276 -2.93 13.45 -18.49
N LEU A 277 -1.71 12.95 -18.29
CA LEU A 277 -1.34 11.60 -18.68
C LEU A 277 -2.18 10.55 -17.94
N ALA A 278 -2.43 10.74 -16.64
CA ALA A 278 -3.29 9.86 -15.87
C ALA A 278 -4.74 9.89 -16.36
N HIS A 279 -5.25 11.05 -16.79
CA HIS A 279 -6.56 11.17 -17.43
C HIS A 279 -6.58 10.45 -18.80
N SER A 280 -5.53 10.59 -19.60
CA SER A 280 -5.39 9.87 -20.88
C SER A 280 -5.33 8.35 -20.69
N CYS A 281 -4.55 7.86 -19.72
CA CYS A 281 -4.49 6.45 -19.36
C CYS A 281 -5.86 5.91 -18.93
N ARG A 282 -6.61 6.66 -18.12
CA ARG A 282 -7.98 6.27 -17.73
C ARG A 282 -8.93 6.20 -18.92
N ARG A 283 -8.86 7.16 -19.85
CA ARG A 283 -9.64 7.13 -21.10
C ARG A 283 -9.29 5.95 -21.99
N LEU A 284 -8.00 5.66 -22.17
CA LEU A 284 -7.54 4.51 -22.95
C LEU A 284 -7.98 3.19 -22.31
N HIS A 285 -7.94 3.10 -20.98
CA HIS A 285 -8.43 1.93 -20.26
C HIS A 285 -9.92 1.71 -20.49
N ALA A 286 -10.74 2.75 -20.34
CA ALA A 286 -12.17 2.69 -20.63
C ALA A 286 -12.47 2.31 -22.09
N SER A 287 -11.68 2.83 -23.05
CA SER A 287 -11.80 2.45 -24.46
C SER A 287 -11.44 0.99 -24.71
N ALA A 288 -10.38 0.48 -24.07
CA ALA A 288 -9.97 -0.92 -24.19
C ALA A 288 -11.02 -1.85 -23.58
N ASP A 289 -11.62 -1.46 -22.45
CA ASP A 289 -12.69 -2.24 -21.84
C ASP A 289 -13.96 -2.24 -22.71
N HIS A 290 -14.31 -1.11 -23.33
CA HIS A 290 -15.41 -1.06 -24.30
C HIS A 290 -15.16 -1.96 -25.52
N GLN A 291 -13.92 -1.98 -26.04
CA GLN A 291 -13.53 -2.89 -27.13
C GLN A 291 -13.65 -4.36 -26.71
N ARG A 292 -13.20 -4.73 -25.50
CA ARG A 292 -13.35 -6.11 -24.99
C ARG A 292 -14.82 -6.53 -24.88
N VAL A 293 -15.69 -5.63 -24.40
CA VAL A 293 -17.12 -5.90 -24.33
C VAL A 293 -17.69 -6.09 -25.74
N GLN A 294 -17.30 -5.24 -26.69
CA GLN A 294 -17.75 -5.37 -28.07
C GLN A 294 -17.24 -6.66 -28.73
N GLU A 295 -16.00 -7.06 -28.46
CA GLU A 295 -15.43 -8.33 -28.92
C GLU A 295 -16.16 -9.54 -28.31
N ALA A 296 -16.46 -9.51 -27.02
CA ALA A 296 -17.25 -10.57 -26.37
C ALA A 296 -18.63 -10.73 -27.01
N VAL A 297 -19.32 -9.63 -27.32
CA VAL A 297 -20.61 -9.67 -28.04
C VAL A 297 -20.46 -10.26 -29.45
N ARG A 298 -19.37 -9.94 -30.16
CA ARG A 298 -19.09 -10.54 -31.48
C ARG A 298 -18.78 -12.03 -31.38
N GLU A 299 -18.04 -12.45 -30.36
CA GLU A 299 -17.75 -13.87 -30.11
C GLU A 299 -19.03 -14.65 -29.75
N GLU A 300 -19.90 -14.09 -28.92
CA GLU A 300 -21.20 -14.70 -28.61
C GLU A 300 -22.08 -14.84 -29.86
N ALA A 301 -22.14 -13.81 -30.71
CA ALA A 301 -22.86 -13.88 -31.99
C ALA A 301 -22.26 -14.95 -32.93
N ALA A 302 -20.93 -15.09 -32.98
CA ALA A 302 -20.26 -16.12 -33.76
C ALA A 302 -20.55 -17.53 -33.20
N LEU A 303 -20.57 -17.70 -31.88
CA LEU A 303 -20.93 -18.97 -31.24
C LEU A 303 -22.39 -19.33 -31.49
N ALA A 304 -23.30 -18.36 -31.50
CA ALA A 304 -24.70 -18.58 -31.85
C ALA A 304 -24.86 -19.05 -33.31
N GLN A 305 -24.10 -18.44 -34.24
CA GLN A 305 -24.05 -18.91 -35.64
C GLN A 305 -23.46 -20.32 -35.76
N GLU A 306 -22.38 -20.61 -35.04
CA GLU A 306 -21.79 -21.96 -35.05
C GLU A 306 -22.77 -23.00 -34.49
N ALA A 307 -23.53 -22.66 -33.44
CA ALA A 307 -24.57 -23.53 -32.90
C ALA A 307 -25.69 -23.79 -33.92
N GLN A 308 -26.10 -22.76 -34.67
CA GLN A 308 -27.08 -22.90 -35.75
C GLN A 308 -26.56 -23.83 -36.86
N HIS A 309 -25.32 -23.62 -37.33
CA HIS A 309 -24.69 -24.50 -38.32
C HIS A 309 -24.55 -25.95 -37.83
N ARG A 310 -24.27 -26.16 -36.53
CA ARG A 310 -24.26 -27.51 -35.94
C ARG A 310 -25.65 -28.14 -35.97
N GLY A 311 -26.70 -27.38 -35.68
CA GLY A 311 -28.08 -27.83 -35.83
C GLY A 311 -28.38 -28.29 -37.27
N ASP A 312 -28.02 -27.48 -38.25
CA ASP A 312 -28.22 -27.81 -39.68
C ASP A 312 -27.46 -29.09 -40.08
N ILE A 313 -26.20 -29.24 -39.63
CA ILE A 313 -25.41 -30.46 -39.89
C ILE A 313 -26.11 -31.69 -39.30
N THR A 314 -26.60 -31.62 -38.06
CA THR A 314 -27.31 -32.76 -37.45
C THR A 314 -28.60 -33.11 -38.18
N ALA A 315 -29.35 -32.11 -38.68
CA ALA A 315 -30.55 -32.34 -39.48
C ALA A 315 -30.21 -33.04 -40.82
N LEU A 316 -29.13 -32.61 -41.49
CA LEU A 316 -28.64 -33.26 -42.70
C LEU A 316 -28.16 -34.69 -42.45
N GLU A 317 -27.53 -34.96 -41.31
CA GLU A 317 -27.13 -36.32 -40.92
C GLU A 317 -28.35 -37.24 -40.72
N VAL A 318 -29.44 -36.74 -40.13
CA VAL A 318 -30.70 -37.49 -39.99
C VAL A 318 -31.29 -37.82 -41.37
N GLN A 319 -31.37 -36.85 -42.28
CA GLN A 319 -31.83 -37.07 -43.66
C GLN A 319 -30.95 -38.07 -44.42
N LEU A 320 -29.63 -38.01 -44.22
CA LEU A 320 -28.70 -39.00 -44.76
C LEU A 320 -28.97 -40.40 -44.18
N GLY A 321 -29.30 -40.49 -42.89
CA GLY A 321 -29.72 -41.74 -42.25
C GLY A 321 -31.02 -42.30 -42.84
N GLU A 322 -32.01 -41.46 -43.11
CA GLU A 322 -33.28 -41.84 -43.73
C GLU A 322 -33.10 -42.31 -45.17
N SER A 323 -32.35 -41.57 -45.98
CA SER A 323 -32.04 -41.99 -47.35
C SER A 323 -31.25 -43.30 -47.39
N LYS A 324 -30.33 -43.54 -46.45
CA LYS A 324 -29.64 -44.84 -46.30
C LYS A 324 -30.61 -45.98 -45.99
N LYS A 325 -31.59 -45.76 -45.10
CA LYS A 325 -32.64 -46.75 -44.81
C LYS A 325 -33.48 -47.04 -46.05
N GLU A 326 -33.79 -46.02 -46.83
CA GLU A 326 -34.54 -46.18 -48.08
C GLU A 326 -33.73 -46.95 -49.14
N ILE A 327 -32.43 -46.65 -49.29
CA ILE A 327 -31.52 -47.43 -50.13
C ILE A 327 -31.49 -48.90 -49.69
N ALA A 328 -31.47 -49.18 -48.37
CA ALA A 328 -31.51 -50.55 -47.86
C ALA A 328 -32.84 -51.27 -48.19
N ARG A 329 -33.98 -50.57 -48.11
CA ARG A 329 -35.29 -51.11 -48.53
C ARG A 329 -35.31 -51.44 -50.02
N LEU A 330 -34.87 -50.51 -50.87
CA LEU A 330 -34.78 -50.73 -52.32
C LEU A 330 -33.81 -51.87 -52.65
N HIS A 331 -32.70 -51.98 -51.91
CA HIS A 331 -31.76 -53.08 -52.07
C HIS A 331 -32.41 -54.43 -51.74
N HIS A 332 -33.17 -54.50 -50.63
CA HIS A 332 -33.92 -55.71 -50.26
C HIS A 332 -34.96 -56.09 -51.34
N GLN A 333 -35.70 -55.12 -51.87
CA GLN A 333 -36.62 -55.34 -53.00
C GLN A 333 -35.88 -55.88 -54.23
N LEU A 334 -34.71 -55.32 -54.56
CA LEU A 334 -33.89 -55.80 -55.68
C LEU A 334 -33.40 -57.23 -55.46
N LEU A 335 -33.00 -57.60 -54.24
CA LEU A 335 -32.64 -58.98 -53.89
C LEU A 335 -33.83 -59.93 -54.05
N LYS A 336 -35.02 -59.52 -53.62
CA LYS A 336 -36.25 -60.30 -53.79
C LYS A 336 -36.56 -60.53 -55.28
N LEU A 337 -36.50 -59.48 -56.09
CA LEU A 337 -36.63 -59.59 -57.55
C LEU A 337 -35.55 -60.48 -58.18
N ARG A 338 -34.30 -60.43 -57.69
CA ARG A 338 -33.24 -61.35 -58.13
C ARG A 338 -33.55 -62.81 -57.77
N GLN A 339 -34.09 -63.07 -56.59
CA GLN A 339 -34.53 -64.42 -56.21
C GLN A 339 -35.67 -64.89 -57.11
N GLU A 340 -36.68 -64.08 -57.34
CA GLU A 340 -37.80 -64.39 -58.25
C GLU A 340 -37.31 -64.66 -59.68
N LEU A 341 -36.40 -63.83 -60.21
CA LEU A 341 -35.76 -64.08 -61.51
C LEU A 341 -34.89 -65.33 -61.51
N GLY A 342 -34.25 -65.68 -60.40
CA GLY A 342 -33.51 -66.92 -60.21
C GLY A 342 -34.41 -68.14 -60.23
N ILE A 343 -35.56 -68.08 -59.57
CA ILE A 343 -36.60 -69.11 -59.58
C ILE A 343 -37.16 -69.28 -60.99
N LEU A 344 -37.49 -68.19 -61.69
CA LEU A 344 -37.96 -68.23 -63.07
C LEU A 344 -36.89 -68.80 -64.02
N ARG A 345 -35.61 -68.45 -63.82
CA ARG A 345 -34.49 -69.02 -64.58
C ARG A 345 -34.34 -70.52 -64.31
N ALA A 346 -34.41 -70.95 -63.05
CA ALA A 346 -34.36 -72.36 -62.66
C ALA A 346 -35.56 -73.14 -63.21
N ALA A 347 -36.76 -72.58 -63.20
CA ALA A 347 -37.94 -73.18 -63.82
C ALA A 347 -37.76 -73.33 -65.33
N ARG A 348 -37.29 -72.28 -66.02
CA ARG A 348 -36.97 -72.34 -67.45
C ARG A 348 -35.90 -73.40 -67.75
N ASP A 349 -34.84 -73.46 -66.95
CA ASP A 349 -33.76 -74.44 -67.14
C ASP A 349 -34.22 -75.86 -66.78
N PHE A 350 -35.15 -76.03 -65.82
CA PHE A 350 -35.84 -77.30 -65.53
C PHE A 350 -36.69 -77.77 -66.72
N TYR A 351 -37.47 -76.87 -67.33
CA TYR A 351 -38.23 -77.21 -68.55
C TYR A 351 -37.30 -77.48 -69.75
N ARG A 352 -36.19 -76.75 -69.88
CA ARG A 352 -35.15 -77.00 -70.90
C ARG A 352 -34.46 -78.36 -70.72
N ASN A 353 -34.10 -78.72 -69.48
CA ASN A 353 -33.49 -80.00 -69.15
C ASN A 353 -34.48 -81.16 -69.20
N ARG A 354 -35.79 -80.90 -69.06
CA ARG A 354 -36.86 -81.89 -69.29
C ARG A 354 -37.17 -82.08 -70.78
N ALA A 355 -36.95 -81.06 -71.60
CA ALA A 355 -37.01 -81.17 -73.07
C ALA A 355 -35.78 -81.90 -73.66
N ALA A 356 -34.67 -81.96 -72.92
CA ALA A 356 -33.52 -82.79 -73.24
C ALA A 356 -33.64 -84.15 -72.51
N GLY A 357 -34.19 -85.16 -73.19
CA GLY A 357 -34.29 -86.52 -72.66
C GLY A 357 -32.93 -87.18 -72.37
N PRO A 358 -32.90 -88.31 -71.63
CA PRO A 358 -31.68 -88.89 -71.08
C PRO A 358 -30.92 -89.71 -72.13
N THR A 359 -29.66 -89.36 -72.41
CA THR A 359 -28.71 -90.25 -73.09
C THR A 359 -27.37 -90.26 -72.38
N ARG A 360 -27.06 -91.43 -71.79
CA ARG A 360 -25.70 -91.84 -71.40
C ARG A 360 -24.86 -91.96 -72.67
N THR A 361 -23.59 -91.53 -72.64
CA THR A 361 -22.39 -92.40 -72.66
C THR A 361 -21.10 -91.58 -72.90
N THR A 362 -20.12 -91.85 -72.03
CA THR A 362 -18.65 -91.93 -72.26
C THR A 362 -17.94 -91.05 -73.28
N GLY A 363 -16.82 -90.43 -72.85
CA GLY A 363 -15.69 -90.21 -73.77
C GLY A 363 -14.78 -89.03 -73.45
N ASN A 364 -13.66 -89.35 -72.79
CA ASN A 364 -12.29 -88.87 -73.01
C ASN A 364 -11.88 -87.39 -72.87
N SER A 365 -10.79 -87.29 -72.10
CA SER A 365 -9.82 -86.23 -71.92
C SER A 365 -9.27 -85.60 -73.22
N THR A 366 -9.09 -84.28 -73.23
CA THR A 366 -7.74 -83.68 -73.39
C THR A 366 -7.72 -82.19 -73.04
N SER A 367 -6.74 -81.83 -72.22
CA SER A 367 -6.21 -80.49 -72.00
C SER A 367 -5.57 -79.95 -73.28
N ILE A 368 -5.70 -78.66 -73.56
CA ILE A 368 -4.62 -77.73 -73.96
C ILE A 368 -5.18 -76.31 -74.04
N ASN A 369 -4.62 -75.43 -73.21
CA ASN A 369 -4.75 -73.98 -73.24
C ASN A 369 -4.18 -73.40 -74.54
N ASN A 370 -4.85 -72.41 -75.14
CA ASN A 370 -4.20 -71.18 -75.61
C ASN A 370 -5.23 -70.09 -75.99
N LYS A 371 -5.03 -68.92 -75.39
CA LYS A 371 -5.02 -67.58 -76.00
C LYS A 371 -5.90 -67.36 -77.24
N VAL A 372 -6.84 -66.41 -77.16
CA VAL A 372 -6.76 -65.08 -77.83
C VAL A 372 -8.00 -64.25 -77.47
N LYS A 373 -7.74 -62.94 -77.38
CA LYS A 373 -8.54 -61.82 -76.87
C LYS A 373 -9.70 -61.46 -77.81
N PHE A 374 -10.79 -60.87 -77.31
CA PHE A 374 -11.08 -59.42 -77.43
C PHE A 374 -12.41 -58.99 -76.75
N LYS A 375 -12.27 -58.07 -75.80
CA LYS A 375 -13.11 -56.90 -75.41
C LYS A 375 -14.64 -56.95 -75.63
N ALA A 376 -15.42 -56.72 -74.56
CA ALA A 376 -15.96 -55.39 -74.22
C ALA A 376 -16.89 -55.39 -72.98
N THR A 377 -16.54 -54.53 -72.03
CA THR A 377 -17.42 -53.67 -71.19
C THR A 377 -18.54 -54.29 -70.32
N ARG A 378 -18.36 -54.21 -68.99
CA ARG A 378 -19.05 -53.20 -68.15
C ARG A 378 -18.45 -53.11 -66.74
N HIS A 379 -18.10 -51.88 -66.37
CA HIS A 379 -17.66 -51.47 -65.05
C HIS A 379 -18.82 -51.44 -64.03
N ARG A 380 -18.58 -51.95 -62.82
CA ARG A 380 -19.04 -51.32 -61.57
C ARG A 380 -18.07 -51.72 -60.44
N ARG A 381 -17.34 -50.73 -59.92
CA ARG A 381 -16.46 -50.83 -58.74
C ARG A 381 -17.29 -50.90 -57.47
N LEU A 382 -16.85 -51.68 -56.47
CA LEU A 382 -17.06 -51.42 -55.04
C LEU A 382 -15.95 -52.11 -54.21
N LEU A 383 -15.31 -51.33 -53.32
CA LEU A 383 -14.98 -51.59 -51.88
C LEU A 383 -14.18 -52.86 -51.50
N HIS A 384 -13.25 -52.90 -50.53
CA HIS A 384 -12.66 -51.97 -49.55
C HIS A 384 -11.51 -52.72 -48.83
N LEU A 385 -10.63 -51.95 -48.16
CA LEU A 385 -9.75 -52.34 -47.03
C LEU A 385 -8.52 -53.24 -47.28
N HIS A 386 -7.32 -52.64 -47.13
CA HIS A 386 -6.21 -53.36 -46.52
C HIS A 386 -5.33 -52.43 -45.66
N SER A 387 -5.09 -52.93 -44.45
CA SER A 387 -4.18 -52.49 -43.40
C SER A 387 -2.72 -52.61 -43.81
N HIS A 388 -1.84 -51.72 -43.33
CA HIS A 388 -0.44 -52.09 -43.12
C HIS A 388 0.14 -51.52 -41.82
N GLN A 389 1.02 -52.34 -41.27
CA GLN A 389 1.57 -52.35 -39.93
C GLN A 389 3.05 -51.90 -40.00
N THR A 390 3.43 -51.09 -39.01
CA THR A 390 4.72 -51.06 -38.27
C THR A 390 6.05 -50.52 -38.85
N VAL A 391 6.73 -49.81 -37.94
CA VAL A 391 8.17 -49.55 -37.74
C VAL A 391 8.74 -48.24 -38.31
N GLY A 392 9.16 -47.33 -37.40
CA GLY A 392 10.09 -46.22 -37.66
C GLY A 392 11.52 -46.59 -37.21
N PRO A 393 12.39 -45.67 -36.80
CA PRO A 393 12.52 -44.25 -37.15
C PRO A 393 13.96 -43.92 -37.65
N ASN A 394 14.13 -42.78 -38.32
CA ASN A 394 15.22 -41.79 -38.10
C ASN A 394 15.71 -41.08 -39.37
N GLN A 395 15.61 -39.75 -39.26
CA GLN A 395 16.62 -38.74 -39.58
C GLN A 395 17.01 -38.40 -41.03
N ALA A 396 16.94 -37.08 -41.24
CA ALA A 396 17.87 -36.24 -41.96
C ALA A 396 17.86 -36.29 -43.49
N THR A 397 17.53 -35.15 -44.09
CA THR A 397 18.27 -34.34 -45.10
C THR A 397 17.26 -33.59 -45.97
N SER A 398 17.22 -32.26 -45.84
CA SER A 398 17.88 -31.29 -46.72
C SER A 398 17.43 -31.41 -48.17
N TRP A 399 16.69 -30.42 -48.68
CA TRP A 399 16.76 -30.05 -50.09
C TRP A 399 16.61 -28.54 -50.24
N GLN A 400 17.75 -27.95 -50.56
CA GLN A 400 17.91 -26.68 -51.24
C GLN A 400 17.86 -26.98 -52.74
N GLY A 401 17.25 -26.11 -53.55
CA GLY A 401 17.15 -26.32 -54.99
C GLY A 401 16.35 -25.22 -55.69
N CYS A 402 17.06 -24.16 -56.05
CA CYS A 402 16.62 -22.94 -56.73
C CYS A 402 16.00 -23.15 -58.12
N SER A 403 15.27 -22.15 -58.61
CA SER A 403 15.43 -21.49 -59.94
C SER A 403 14.42 -20.29 -60.05
N PRO A 404 14.48 -19.38 -61.06
CA PRO A 404 15.13 -18.06 -60.92
C PRO A 404 14.35 -16.83 -61.47
N SER A 405 14.50 -15.65 -60.82
CA SER A 405 14.41 -14.20 -61.27
C SER A 405 13.38 -13.74 -62.35
N PRO A 406 13.27 -12.45 -62.78
CA PRO A 406 13.73 -11.14 -62.27
C PRO A 406 12.63 -10.03 -62.26
N THR A 407 12.80 -8.93 -61.51
CA THR A 407 12.73 -7.52 -61.99
C THR A 407 12.66 -6.48 -60.85
N LYS A 408 13.54 -5.46 -60.97
CA LYS A 408 13.61 -4.16 -60.29
C LYS A 408 14.07 -4.16 -58.83
N ASP A 409 15.37 -4.13 -58.55
CA ASP A 409 16.41 -3.09 -58.77
C ASP A 409 16.35 -1.88 -57.83
N GLU A 410 17.52 -1.69 -57.22
CA GLU A 410 18.18 -0.44 -56.85
C GLU A 410 17.59 0.31 -55.65
N TRP A 411 18.22 0.18 -54.49
CA TRP A 411 19.08 1.21 -53.86
C TRP A 411 19.64 0.67 -52.53
N GLU A 412 20.83 0.08 -52.66
CA GLU A 412 22.02 0.12 -51.81
C GLU A 412 21.94 0.09 -50.27
N ASP A 413 22.51 -1.01 -49.77
CA ASP A 413 23.33 -1.15 -48.57
C ASP A 413 24.45 -0.09 -48.53
N MET A 414 24.79 0.45 -47.35
CA MET A 414 26.16 0.88 -46.99
C MET A 414 26.22 1.17 -45.47
N SER A 415 26.88 0.25 -44.78
CA SER A 415 27.53 0.50 -43.49
C SER A 415 28.77 1.37 -43.71
N ILE A 416 29.12 2.27 -42.78
CA ILE A 416 30.46 2.42 -42.16
C ILE A 416 30.64 3.78 -41.46
N ASP A 417 31.43 3.67 -40.39
CA ASP A 417 31.82 4.63 -39.37
C ASP A 417 32.49 5.95 -39.82
N SER A 418 32.61 6.82 -38.82
CA SER A 418 33.73 7.75 -38.53
C SER A 418 33.65 9.19 -39.06
N ASP A 419 33.43 10.07 -38.09
CA ASP A 419 34.33 11.17 -37.70
C ASP A 419 34.46 12.43 -38.59
N ARG A 420 34.26 13.57 -37.92
CA ARG A 420 34.91 14.89 -38.12
C ARG A 420 34.53 15.74 -39.34
N GLY A 421 34.14 17.00 -39.07
CA GLY A 421 34.18 18.07 -40.07
C GLY A 421 33.37 19.31 -39.70
N GLU A 422 34.08 20.34 -39.26
CA GLU A 422 33.60 21.68 -38.89
C GLU A 422 33.02 22.50 -40.06
N GLU A 423 32.38 23.62 -39.67
CA GLU A 423 32.38 24.93 -40.34
C GLU A 423 31.27 25.30 -41.36
N PHE A 424 30.26 25.98 -40.78
CA PHE A 424 29.87 27.39 -41.02
C PHE A 424 29.37 27.90 -42.39
N SER A 425 28.26 28.65 -42.27
CA SER A 425 27.94 29.94 -42.93
C SER A 425 27.43 29.90 -44.37
N ASP A 426 26.54 30.79 -44.84
CA ASP A 426 25.66 31.83 -44.29
C ASP A 426 24.85 32.37 -45.49
N SER A 427 23.77 33.10 -45.21
CA SER A 427 23.21 34.19 -46.04
C SER A 427 22.42 33.84 -47.34
N LEU A 428 21.29 34.49 -47.73
CA LEU A 428 20.50 35.61 -47.21
C LEU A 428 19.26 35.87 -48.13
N ASN A 429 18.31 36.66 -47.60
CA ASN A 429 17.26 37.46 -48.25
C ASN A 429 15.90 36.76 -48.55
N ARG A 430 14.73 37.30 -48.19
CA ARG A 430 14.33 38.71 -48.04
C ARG A 430 13.05 38.84 -47.16
N THR A 431 13.12 39.69 -46.14
CA THR A 431 12.03 40.35 -45.39
C THR A 431 11.26 41.34 -46.29
N PRO A 432 10.12 42.01 -45.92
CA PRO A 432 9.88 42.68 -44.63
C PRO A 432 8.40 42.59 -44.17
N SER A 433 7.85 43.18 -43.11
CA SER A 433 8.02 44.44 -42.37
C SER A 433 6.96 44.33 -41.23
N GLN A 434 6.99 44.94 -40.04
CA GLN A 434 7.65 46.11 -39.47
C GLN A 434 7.34 46.01 -37.96
N ALA A 435 8.35 45.87 -37.10
CA ALA A 435 9.00 46.93 -36.33
C ALA A 435 8.05 47.64 -35.35
N VAL A 436 8.40 47.78 -34.06
CA VAL A 436 9.12 48.94 -33.51
C VAL A 436 9.10 48.73 -31.97
N LEU A 437 10.09 48.99 -31.10
CA LEU A 437 11.47 49.51 -31.12
C LEU A 437 12.04 49.21 -29.70
N HIS A 438 13.23 48.59 -29.53
CA HIS A 438 14.58 49.23 -29.40
C HIS A 438 14.86 49.81 -27.98
N ARG A 439 16.05 49.73 -27.35
CA ARG A 439 17.42 49.44 -27.82
C ARG A 439 18.42 49.35 -26.63
N GLN A 440 19.21 48.26 -26.58
CA GLN A 440 20.68 48.14 -26.30
C GLN A 440 21.29 48.59 -24.93
N PRO A 441 22.59 48.31 -24.65
CA PRO A 441 23.41 47.10 -24.86
C PRO A 441 24.26 46.71 -23.60
N SER A 442 24.82 45.50 -23.52
CA SER A 442 26.28 45.31 -23.30
C SER A 442 26.75 43.85 -23.13
N THR A 443 27.78 43.52 -23.93
CA THR A 443 28.93 42.64 -23.65
C THR A 443 28.75 41.11 -23.52
N LYS A 444 29.02 40.43 -24.64
CA LYS A 444 29.67 39.11 -24.66
C LYS A 444 31.15 39.24 -24.28
N LYS A 445 31.71 38.22 -23.63
CA LYS A 445 32.90 37.48 -24.12
C LYS A 445 33.19 36.24 -23.25
N SER A 446 33.11 35.08 -23.90
CA SER A 446 33.95 33.90 -23.63
C SER A 446 35.41 34.24 -23.98
N TYR A 447 36.41 33.63 -23.35
CA TYR A 447 37.59 33.08 -24.04
C TYR A 447 38.33 32.04 -23.18
N ARG A 448 38.89 31.06 -23.88
CA ARG A 448 39.81 30.03 -23.42
C ARG A 448 41.27 30.49 -23.67
N CYS A 449 42.15 30.11 -22.74
CA CYS A 449 43.63 29.94 -22.76
C CYS A 449 44.55 30.98 -23.44
N SER A 450 45.60 31.40 -22.73
CA SER A 450 47.01 30.95 -22.97
C SER A 450 48.02 31.61 -22.01
N SER A 451 48.97 30.79 -21.56
CA SER A 451 50.44 30.98 -21.46
C SER A 451 51.08 32.32 -21.09
N SER A 452 51.99 32.27 -20.09
CA SER A 452 53.40 32.78 -20.09
C SER A 452 53.89 32.91 -18.62
N SER A 453 54.75 32.04 -18.09
CA SER A 453 56.22 32.05 -18.14
C SER A 453 56.90 33.30 -17.56
N ASN A 454 57.70 33.12 -16.50
CA ASN A 454 59.12 33.52 -16.34
C ASN A 454 59.47 33.40 -14.83
N LEU A 455 60.37 32.54 -14.35
CA LEU A 455 61.78 32.22 -14.67
C LEU A 455 62.77 33.15 -13.94
N GLU A 456 63.57 32.56 -13.04
CA GLU A 456 65.03 32.72 -12.85
C GLU A 456 65.48 31.69 -11.78
N THR A 457 66.03 30.51 -12.12
CA THR A 457 67.42 30.14 -12.49
C THR A 457 68.44 30.37 -11.36
N THR A 458 69.04 29.34 -10.75
CA THR A 458 70.25 28.58 -11.20
C THR A 458 70.55 27.50 -10.12
N SER A 459 71.25 26.37 -10.28
CA SER A 459 71.81 25.60 -11.41
C SER A 459 72.26 24.23 -10.84
N VAL A 460 72.28 23.18 -11.70
CA VAL A 460 73.16 21.97 -11.69
C VAL A 460 73.13 21.06 -10.44
N GLY A 461 72.92 19.74 -10.51
CA GLY A 461 72.77 18.79 -11.60
C GLY A 461 72.89 17.33 -11.09
N SER A 462 72.55 16.39 -11.97
CA SER A 462 72.95 14.98 -11.99
C SER A 462 72.13 13.93 -11.20
N ASN A 463 71.37 13.15 -11.99
CA ASN A 463 71.25 11.69 -12.00
C ASN A 463 71.07 10.90 -10.69
N ARG A 464 70.01 10.07 -10.67
CA ARG A 464 70.05 8.59 -10.75
C ARG A 464 69.04 7.90 -9.80
N ARG A 465 68.19 7.07 -10.41
CA ARG A 465 67.58 5.81 -9.90
C ARG A 465 66.63 5.82 -8.68
N GLN A 466 65.39 5.43 -9.01
CA GLN A 466 64.55 4.38 -8.38
C GLN A 466 64.04 4.53 -6.93
N PRO A 467 62.90 3.89 -6.61
CA PRO A 467 61.90 4.41 -5.69
C PRO A 467 61.81 3.64 -4.36
N HIS A 468 61.44 4.33 -3.29
CA HIS A 468 60.96 3.79 -2.02
C HIS A 468 59.86 4.77 -1.52
N VAL A 469 58.58 4.41 -1.31
CA VAL A 469 57.95 3.43 -0.39
C VAL A 469 57.69 4.01 1.00
N LEU A 470 56.45 3.76 1.46
CA LEU A 470 55.81 3.92 2.79
C LEU A 470 55.14 5.28 3.11
N ALA A 471 54.04 5.37 3.87
CA ALA A 471 52.90 4.52 4.28
C ALA A 471 52.28 5.15 5.55
N GLN A 472 51.12 4.63 5.94
CA GLN A 472 50.40 4.77 7.22
C GLN A 472 49.49 5.99 7.35
N GLY A 473 48.30 5.89 7.94
CA GLY A 473 47.59 4.83 8.68
C GLY A 473 46.25 5.45 9.14
N SER A 474 45.31 4.85 9.86
CA SER A 474 45.05 3.55 10.48
C SER A 474 43.64 3.68 11.12
N SER A 475 42.96 2.58 11.44
CA SER A 475 42.33 2.38 12.78
C SER A 475 41.47 1.11 12.83
N THR A 476 41.93 0.21 13.67
CA THR A 476 41.41 -1.10 14.07
C THR A 476 40.29 -0.99 15.12
N ARG A 477 39.40 -1.98 15.21
CA ARG A 477 38.97 -2.55 16.51
C ARG A 477 38.36 -3.95 16.36
N PHE A 478 38.66 -4.77 17.36
CA PHE A 478 38.66 -6.23 17.43
C PHE A 478 37.91 -6.62 18.71
N LEU A 479 37.02 -7.62 18.67
CA LEU A 479 36.74 -8.53 19.79
C LEU A 479 36.34 -9.90 19.23
N LEU A 480 36.84 -10.93 19.91
CA LEU A 480 37.00 -12.32 19.48
C LEU A 480 36.38 -13.25 20.56
N LEU A 481 36.00 -14.47 20.13
CA LEU A 481 35.79 -15.74 20.89
C LEU A 481 34.49 -15.97 21.69
N ASP A 482 33.73 -17.01 21.30
CA ASP A 482 33.84 -18.43 21.71
C ASP A 482 33.06 -19.25 20.65
N ASP A 483 33.55 -20.23 19.89
CA ASP A 483 34.20 -21.54 20.09
C ASP A 483 33.26 -22.68 20.56
N LYS A 484 33.36 -23.81 19.82
CA LYS A 484 32.88 -25.20 20.09
C LYS A 484 31.36 -25.46 19.94
N GLN A 485 30.85 -26.53 19.28
CA GLN A 485 31.43 -27.78 18.77
C GLN A 485 30.40 -28.59 17.93
N HIS A 486 30.90 -29.48 17.05
CA HIS A 486 30.30 -30.75 16.54
C HIS A 486 29.14 -30.80 15.49
N GLU A 487 29.54 -30.93 14.21
CA GLU A 487 29.23 -32.00 13.20
C GLU A 487 28.49 -33.29 13.68
N PRO A 488 27.94 -34.22 12.82
CA PRO A 488 27.67 -34.24 11.35
C PRO A 488 26.43 -35.09 10.84
N TRP A 489 26.11 -35.01 9.53
CA TRP A 489 25.27 -35.91 8.67
C TRP A 489 23.77 -36.15 9.10
N ASP A 490 22.79 -36.54 8.27
CA ASP A 490 22.76 -37.18 6.94
C ASP A 490 21.40 -36.97 6.22
N ARG A 491 21.43 -37.22 4.91
CA ARG A 491 20.36 -37.54 3.93
C ARG A 491 18.87 -37.59 4.35
N GLY A 492 18.03 -37.11 3.43
CA GLY A 492 16.98 -37.97 2.88
C GLY A 492 15.65 -37.31 2.51
N THR A 493 15.43 -37.20 1.19
CA THR A 493 14.17 -37.52 0.50
C THR A 493 12.90 -36.68 0.72
N GLY A 494 12.37 -36.18 -0.40
CA GLY A 494 10.93 -36.18 -0.66
C GLY A 494 10.29 -34.79 -0.75
N GLY A 495 9.98 -34.34 -1.98
CA GLY A 495 9.23 -33.09 -2.15
C GLY A 495 8.90 -32.63 -3.56
N GLU A 496 8.84 -33.49 -4.57
CA GLU A 496 8.04 -33.19 -5.76
C GLU A 496 6.56 -33.12 -5.37
N LYS A 497 5.90 -31.97 -5.57
CA LYS A 497 4.55 -31.81 -6.14
C LYS A 497 4.00 -30.41 -5.87
N ARG A 498 4.01 -29.57 -6.92
CA ARG A 498 2.86 -28.83 -7.47
C ARG A 498 3.37 -27.73 -8.41
N ARG A 499 3.74 -28.15 -9.62
CA ARG A 499 3.87 -27.21 -10.75
C ARG A 499 3.29 -27.84 -12.01
N TRP A 500 2.00 -28.18 -11.98
CA TRP A 500 1.22 -28.51 -13.18
C TRP A 500 -0.25 -28.12 -12.94
N ARG A 501 -0.63 -26.94 -13.46
CA ARG A 501 -1.90 -26.60 -14.14
C ARG A 501 -2.11 -25.08 -14.14
N LYS A 502 -1.64 -24.40 -15.18
CA LYS A 502 -2.46 -23.50 -16.02
C LYS A 502 -1.61 -22.99 -17.18
N LYS A 503 -2.31 -22.77 -18.31
CA LYS A 503 -1.84 -22.26 -19.61
C LYS A 503 -1.15 -23.27 -20.53
N ARG A 504 -1.97 -24.17 -21.06
CA ARG A 504 -2.05 -24.34 -22.52
C ARG A 504 -3.06 -23.31 -23.01
N MET A 505 -2.62 -22.32 -23.77
CA MET A 505 -3.37 -21.51 -24.76
C MET A 505 -2.48 -20.32 -25.16
N LEU A 506 -1.47 -20.61 -25.99
CA LEU A 506 -0.96 -19.68 -27.00
C LEU A 506 -0.17 -20.49 -28.04
N MET A 507 -0.91 -21.24 -28.86
CA MET A 507 -0.40 -21.82 -30.10
C MET A 507 -1.28 -21.28 -31.20
N LYS A 508 -0.86 -20.14 -31.78
CA LYS A 508 -1.23 -19.61 -33.11
C LYS A 508 -0.71 -18.17 -33.23
N SER A 509 0.61 -17.99 -33.17
CA SER A 509 1.31 -16.93 -33.91
C SER A 509 2.80 -17.20 -33.83
N GLN A 510 3.31 -18.01 -34.75
CA GLN A 510 4.74 -18.29 -34.82
C GLN A 510 5.16 -18.47 -36.26
N ARG A 511 5.55 -17.35 -36.90
CA ARG A 511 6.54 -17.31 -37.97
C ARG A 511 7.25 -15.95 -37.98
N CYS A 512 8.00 -15.64 -36.89
CA CYS A 512 9.05 -14.61 -36.83
C CYS A 512 9.68 -14.58 -35.40
N SER A 513 10.48 -15.58 -34.96
CA SER A 513 11.13 -15.51 -33.62
C SER A 513 12.41 -16.35 -33.40
N THR A 514 12.96 -17.07 -34.37
CA THR A 514 14.11 -17.97 -34.09
C THR A 514 15.46 -17.25 -34.08
N SER A 515 15.67 -16.27 -34.97
CA SER A 515 16.95 -15.54 -35.06
C SER A 515 17.18 -14.58 -33.89
N SER A 516 16.16 -13.85 -33.46
CA SER A 516 16.26 -12.89 -32.33
C SER A 516 16.48 -13.59 -30.99
N LEU A 517 15.88 -14.77 -30.79
CA LEU A 517 16.14 -15.59 -29.61
C LEU A 517 17.56 -16.17 -29.63
N GLN A 518 18.05 -16.63 -30.78
CA GLN A 518 19.42 -17.13 -30.91
C GLN A 518 20.46 -16.04 -30.61
N GLN A 519 20.30 -14.84 -31.19
CA GLN A 519 21.18 -13.69 -30.89
C GLN A 519 21.16 -13.30 -29.41
N ARG A 520 20.00 -13.35 -28.76
CA ARG A 520 19.88 -13.09 -27.32
C ARG A 520 20.55 -14.16 -26.47
N VAL A 521 20.46 -15.44 -26.86
CA VAL A 521 21.16 -16.54 -26.18
C VAL A 521 22.67 -16.38 -26.32
N GLU A 522 23.17 -16.05 -27.51
CA GLU A 522 24.60 -15.80 -27.74
C GLU A 522 25.10 -14.57 -26.99
N SER A 523 24.32 -13.48 -26.92
CA SER A 523 24.71 -12.30 -26.13
C SER A 523 24.76 -12.60 -24.63
N LEU A 524 23.81 -13.38 -24.12
CA LEU A 524 23.82 -13.81 -22.72
C LEU A 524 24.99 -14.75 -22.43
N GLN A 525 25.32 -15.64 -23.37
CA GLN A 525 26.48 -16.52 -23.27
C GLN A 525 27.79 -15.72 -23.20
N ARG A 526 27.98 -14.73 -24.09
CA ARG A 526 29.14 -13.81 -24.05
C ARG A 526 29.21 -13.04 -22.72
N HIS A 527 28.07 -12.57 -22.21
CA HIS A 527 28.04 -11.86 -20.94
C HIS A 527 28.44 -12.76 -19.76
N ILE A 528 27.97 -14.01 -19.75
CA ILE A 528 28.36 -15.01 -18.74
C ILE A 528 29.86 -15.27 -18.80
N ASP A 529 30.45 -15.38 -19.99
CA ASP A 529 31.88 -15.67 -20.14
C ASP A 529 32.75 -14.47 -19.75
N ILE A 530 32.33 -13.24 -20.05
CA ILE A 530 32.96 -12.01 -19.55
C ILE A 530 32.91 -11.99 -18.02
N LEU A 531 31.75 -12.23 -17.40
CA LEU A 531 31.62 -12.27 -15.95
C LEU A 531 32.49 -13.37 -15.30
N ARG A 532 32.62 -14.53 -15.95
CA ARG A 532 33.50 -15.61 -15.50
C ARG A 532 34.97 -15.21 -15.58
N SER A 533 35.40 -14.52 -16.64
CA SER A 533 36.77 -14.00 -16.77
C SER A 533 37.09 -12.94 -15.72
N ALA A 534 36.22 -11.94 -15.56
CA ALA A 534 36.36 -10.90 -14.54
C ALA A 534 36.41 -11.47 -13.12
N ARG A 535 35.64 -12.53 -12.82
CA ARG A 535 35.72 -13.24 -11.54
C ARG A 535 37.09 -13.90 -11.34
N LYS A 536 37.67 -14.50 -12.38
CA LYS A 536 39.01 -15.11 -12.28
C LYS A 536 40.08 -14.05 -12.04
N ASP A 537 40.01 -12.92 -12.75
CA ASP A 537 40.96 -11.82 -12.61
C ASP A 537 40.88 -11.16 -11.22
N ALA A 538 39.66 -10.95 -10.72
CA ALA A 538 39.44 -10.46 -9.36
C ALA A 538 40.00 -11.43 -8.30
N LEU A 539 39.88 -12.75 -8.52
CA LEU A 539 40.47 -13.75 -7.63
C LEU A 539 42.00 -13.77 -7.68
N LEU A 540 42.61 -13.56 -8.86
CA LEU A 540 44.05 -13.44 -8.99
C LEU A 540 44.58 -12.18 -8.30
N SER A 541 43.95 -11.03 -8.53
CA SER A 541 44.27 -9.78 -7.85
C SER A 541 44.13 -9.90 -6.33
N ALA A 542 43.07 -10.55 -5.84
CA ALA A 542 42.89 -10.81 -4.41
C ALA A 542 43.96 -11.76 -3.82
N ARG A 543 44.52 -12.67 -4.62
CA ARG A 543 45.66 -13.51 -4.20
C ARG A 543 46.95 -12.70 -4.16
N GLU A 544 47.19 -11.85 -5.15
CA GLU A 544 48.36 -10.96 -5.18
C GLU A 544 48.35 -9.97 -4.02
N MET A 545 47.20 -9.34 -3.74
CA MET A 545 47.03 -8.47 -2.58
C MET A 545 47.26 -9.22 -1.26
N ARG A 546 46.83 -10.49 -1.15
CA ARG A 546 47.14 -11.33 0.02
C ARG A 546 48.64 -11.58 0.17
N ARG A 547 49.34 -11.94 -0.90
CA ARG A 547 50.81 -12.11 -0.86
C ARG A 547 51.53 -10.81 -0.51
N ALA A 548 51.07 -9.67 -1.04
CA ALA A 548 51.62 -8.37 -0.70
C ALA A 548 51.41 -8.04 0.79
N ASN A 549 50.23 -8.33 1.33
CA ASN A 549 49.96 -8.19 2.76
C ASN A 549 50.84 -9.10 3.61
N GLU A 550 51.02 -10.38 3.22
CA GLU A 550 51.92 -11.31 3.89
C GLU A 550 53.36 -10.76 3.93
N MET A 551 53.85 -10.20 2.82
CA MET A 551 55.17 -9.54 2.74
C MET A 551 55.27 -8.28 3.62
N ILE A 552 54.23 -7.45 3.67
CA ILE A 552 54.22 -6.27 4.56
C ILE A 552 54.19 -6.71 6.02
N THR A 553 53.45 -7.76 6.35
CA THR A 553 53.40 -8.28 7.73
C THR A 553 54.74 -8.87 8.17
N SER A 554 55.44 -9.59 7.28
CA SER A 554 56.79 -10.09 7.60
C SER A 554 57.78 -8.95 7.79
N GLN A 555 57.73 -7.91 6.94
CA GLN A 555 58.54 -6.70 7.10
C GLN A 555 58.24 -5.96 8.42
N LEU A 556 56.97 -5.84 8.80
CA LEU A 556 56.56 -5.22 10.06
C LEU A 556 57.12 -6.00 11.25
N ASN A 557 57.05 -7.33 11.22
CA ASN A 557 57.60 -8.18 12.26
C ASN A 557 59.12 -7.98 12.39
N THR A 558 59.86 -7.98 11.28
CA THR A 558 61.31 -7.72 11.30
C THR A 558 61.65 -6.33 11.83
N LEU A 559 60.89 -5.29 11.47
CA LEU A 559 61.10 -3.93 12.02
C LEU A 559 60.77 -3.87 13.51
N THR A 560 59.74 -4.60 13.95
CA THR A 560 59.35 -4.70 15.35
C THR A 560 60.45 -5.39 16.16
N GLU A 561 61.03 -6.48 15.65
CA GLU A 561 62.17 -7.15 16.27
C GLU A 561 63.39 -6.22 16.38
N LYS A 562 63.73 -5.47 15.32
CA LYS A 562 64.80 -4.46 15.34
C LYS A 562 64.55 -3.34 16.35
N LEU A 563 63.30 -2.90 16.49
CA LEU A 563 62.93 -1.90 17.49
C LEU A 563 63.10 -2.47 18.91
N HIS A 564 62.72 -3.73 19.14
CA HIS A 564 62.94 -4.39 20.43
C HIS A 564 64.44 -4.52 20.75
N SER A 565 65.27 -4.94 19.79
CA SER A 565 66.73 -5.02 20.00
C SER A 565 67.35 -3.65 20.26
N SER A 566 66.90 -2.61 19.54
CA SER A 566 67.34 -1.23 19.78
C SER A 566 66.93 -0.71 21.16
N LYS A 567 65.71 -1.03 21.61
CA LYS A 567 65.23 -0.69 22.97
C LYS A 567 66.06 -1.40 24.05
N GLN A 568 66.38 -2.68 23.86
CA GLN A 568 67.26 -3.44 24.76
C GLN A 568 68.68 -2.85 24.80
N GLN A 569 69.23 -2.49 23.63
CA GLN A 569 70.53 -1.83 23.55
C GLN A 569 70.53 -0.47 24.28
N THR A 570 69.47 0.32 24.10
CA THR A 570 69.32 1.61 24.78
C THR A 570 69.22 1.43 26.30
N GLN A 571 68.48 0.43 26.77
CA GLN A 571 68.41 0.09 28.20
C GLN A 571 69.78 -0.30 28.77
N LYS A 572 70.56 -1.12 28.04
CA LYS A 572 71.93 -1.47 28.43
C LYS A 572 72.85 -0.25 28.48
N LEU A 573 72.82 0.60 27.46
CA LEU A 573 73.61 1.84 27.46
C LEU A 573 73.20 2.79 28.60
N THR A 574 71.92 2.80 28.98
CA THR A 574 71.42 3.60 30.11
C THR A 574 71.92 3.06 31.46
N SER A 575 71.94 1.73 31.64
CA SER A 575 72.53 1.13 32.85
C SER A 575 74.03 1.33 32.92
N ASP A 576 74.73 1.23 31.80
CA ASP A 576 76.18 1.45 31.72
C ASP A 576 76.52 2.91 32.04
N LEU A 577 75.73 3.87 31.52
CA LEU A 577 75.87 5.30 31.84
C LEU A 577 75.66 5.57 33.34
N ALA A 578 74.63 4.98 33.95
CA ALA A 578 74.40 5.11 35.39
C ALA A 578 75.57 4.52 36.21
N GLY A 579 76.17 3.42 35.74
CA GLY A 579 77.38 2.85 36.32
C GLY A 579 78.58 3.80 36.26
N VAL A 580 78.81 4.44 35.11
CA VAL A 580 79.88 5.43 34.92
C VAL A 580 79.63 6.70 35.74
N GLU A 581 78.40 7.15 35.85
CA GLU A 581 78.04 8.28 36.73
C GLU A 581 78.34 7.98 38.20
N GLN A 582 78.09 6.74 38.64
CA GLN A 582 78.44 6.33 39.99
C GLN A 582 79.96 6.26 40.20
N GLN A 583 80.72 5.75 39.22
CA GLN A 583 82.19 5.79 39.26
C GLN A 583 82.74 7.21 39.30
N LYS A 584 82.16 8.13 38.52
CA LYS A 584 82.51 9.56 38.55
C LYS A 584 82.31 10.15 39.96
N LYS A 585 81.19 9.86 40.62
CA LYS A 585 80.95 10.33 42.00
C LYS A 585 81.97 9.78 42.99
N VAL A 586 82.37 8.51 42.85
CA VAL A 586 83.42 7.90 43.68
C VAL A 586 84.76 8.61 43.45
N LEU A 587 85.15 8.83 42.20
CA LEU A 587 86.37 9.56 41.86
C LEU A 587 86.34 11.02 42.32
N GLU A 588 85.19 11.70 42.25
CA GLU A 588 85.00 13.04 42.79
C GLU A 588 85.15 13.06 44.32
N MET A 589 84.60 12.06 45.02
CA MET A 589 84.80 11.90 46.47
C MET A 589 86.26 11.61 46.82
N GLU A 590 86.93 10.73 46.07
CA GLU A 590 88.36 10.44 46.24
C GLU A 590 89.20 11.69 45.97
N LEU A 591 88.90 12.46 44.92
CA LEU A 591 89.60 13.71 44.60
C LEU A 591 89.39 14.77 45.69
N GLU A 592 88.20 14.83 46.29
CA GLU A 592 87.93 15.72 47.41
C GLU A 592 88.62 15.24 48.70
N GLN A 593 88.77 13.92 48.90
CA GLN A 593 89.61 13.35 49.96
C GLN A 593 91.09 13.65 49.73
N TRP A 594 91.59 13.51 48.50
CA TRP A 594 92.96 13.90 48.12
C TRP A 594 93.20 15.38 48.34
N LYS A 595 92.27 16.28 47.99
CA LYS A 595 92.37 17.71 48.31
C LYS A 595 92.44 17.99 49.81
N ARG A 596 91.73 17.21 50.63
CA ARG A 596 91.79 17.31 52.10
C ARG A 596 93.09 16.74 52.68
N ILE A 597 93.68 15.71 52.07
CA ILE A 597 94.96 15.12 52.49
C ILE A 597 96.15 15.99 52.05
N THR A 598 96.04 16.69 50.91
CA THR A 598 97.14 17.45 50.31
C THR A 598 97.26 18.89 50.86
N LEU A 599 96.43 19.29 51.83
CA LEU A 599 96.55 20.59 52.51
C LEU A 599 96.74 20.45 54.03
N PRO A 600 97.99 20.53 54.52
CA PRO A 600 98.31 21.10 55.83
C PRO A 600 98.92 22.51 55.69
N PRO A 601 98.88 23.35 56.74
CA PRO A 601 99.27 24.75 56.68
C PRO A 601 100.77 24.92 56.45
N GLN A 602 101.16 25.84 55.57
CA GLN A 602 102.19 26.87 55.77
C GLN A 602 102.88 27.33 54.47
N THR A 603 103.07 28.67 54.40
CA THR A 603 104.18 29.46 53.81
C THR A 603 105.02 28.88 52.67
N SER A 604 105.17 29.67 51.59
CA SER A 604 106.28 29.54 50.63
C SER A 604 107.25 30.75 50.71
N SER A 605 108.34 30.54 51.42
CA SER A 605 109.76 30.81 51.07
C SER A 605 110.10 31.93 50.06
N ALA A 606 110.99 32.84 50.47
CA ALA A 606 112.42 32.79 50.07
C ALA A 606 113.23 33.97 50.65
N ALA A 607 114.25 33.66 51.46
CA ALA A 607 115.40 34.54 51.74
C ALA A 607 116.44 34.39 50.59
N PRO A 608 117.46 35.27 50.46
CA PRO A 608 118.73 34.99 51.15
C PRO A 608 119.64 36.20 51.54
N VAL A 609 120.50 35.95 52.56
CA VAL A 609 121.95 36.29 52.70
C VAL A 609 122.42 37.63 53.33
N ASN A 610 123.00 37.47 54.55
CA ASN A 610 124.28 37.93 55.17
C ASN A 610 124.63 39.44 55.16
N THR A 611 125.28 40.06 56.17
CA THR A 611 126.51 39.65 56.90
C THR A 611 126.74 40.54 58.15
N GLU A 612 127.54 40.03 59.08
CA GLU A 612 127.87 40.39 60.47
C GLU A 612 128.54 41.76 60.75
N CYS A 613 128.52 42.21 62.03
CA CYS A 613 129.77 42.41 62.81
C CYS A 613 129.56 42.85 64.29
N HIS A 614 130.05 41.99 65.18
CA HIS A 614 130.75 42.13 66.48
C HIS A 614 130.73 43.42 67.34
N GLY A 615 130.65 43.19 68.66
CA GLY A 615 131.07 44.14 69.71
C GLY A 615 132.50 43.93 70.22
N LYS A 616 133.03 44.90 70.98
CA LYS A 616 133.94 44.70 72.14
C LYS A 616 134.31 46.02 72.83
N THR A 617 134.65 45.87 74.11
CA THR A 617 134.89 46.85 75.17
C THR A 617 136.37 47.26 75.33
N LEU A 618 136.62 48.41 76.01
CA LEU A 618 137.80 48.83 76.83
C LEU A 618 139.10 49.31 76.11
N PRO A 619 140.09 50.01 76.75
CA PRO A 619 140.16 50.86 77.97
C PRO A 619 140.93 52.22 77.77
N ALA A 620 141.32 52.85 78.89
CA ALA A 620 141.95 54.17 79.13
C ALA A 620 143.35 54.48 78.52
N SER A 621 143.72 55.79 78.42
CA SER A 621 144.93 56.38 79.06
C SER A 621 145.21 57.85 78.64
N ALA A 622 145.41 58.70 79.65
CA ALA A 622 146.34 59.84 79.80
C ALA A 622 146.73 60.77 78.60
N ASN A 623 146.35 62.05 78.77
CA ASN A 623 147.24 63.23 78.82
C ASN A 623 148.26 63.52 77.69
N LEU A 624 148.05 64.64 76.98
CA LEU A 624 148.96 65.82 76.82
C LEU A 624 149.07 66.37 75.39
N GLY A 625 148.55 67.61 75.21
CA GLY A 625 149.16 68.61 74.32
C GLY A 625 148.41 68.93 73.01
N PRO A 626 148.61 70.15 72.44
CA PRO A 626 147.78 70.75 71.38
C PRO A 626 147.76 70.02 70.02
N LYS A 627 148.55 68.96 69.85
CA LYS A 627 148.54 68.10 68.63
C LYS A 627 147.39 67.07 68.64
N SER A 628 146.73 66.84 69.78
CA SER A 628 145.56 65.95 69.92
C SER A 628 144.27 66.52 69.32
N LEU A 629 144.04 67.84 69.46
CA LEU A 629 142.87 68.52 68.87
C LEU A 629 142.91 68.51 67.33
N GLU A 630 144.09 68.61 66.72
CA GLU A 630 144.23 68.53 65.26
C GLU A 630 143.90 67.12 64.71
N ALA A 631 144.16 66.07 65.50
CA ALA A 631 143.77 64.71 65.17
C ALA A 631 142.26 64.48 65.31
N GLU A 632 141.60 65.08 66.32
CA GLU A 632 140.14 65.06 66.46
C GLU A 632 139.43 65.84 65.35
N VAL A 633 139.94 67.01 64.94
CA VAL A 633 139.37 67.75 63.81
C VAL A 633 139.49 66.93 62.52
N LYS A 634 140.63 66.26 62.27
CA LYS A 634 140.78 65.34 61.13
C LYS A 634 139.84 64.13 61.23
N GLN A 635 139.61 63.60 62.43
CA GLN A 635 138.65 62.51 62.68
C GLN A 635 137.19 62.97 62.42
N LEU A 636 136.81 64.15 62.91
CA LEU A 636 135.49 64.75 62.69
C LEU A 636 135.30 65.10 61.21
N GLN A 637 136.33 65.60 60.52
CA GLN A 637 136.28 65.86 59.09
C GLN A 637 136.15 64.55 58.28
N GLY A 638 136.79 63.47 58.71
CA GLY A 638 136.60 62.12 58.16
C GLY A 638 135.17 61.60 58.37
N ARG A 639 134.61 61.78 59.58
CA ARG A 639 133.23 61.41 59.90
C ARG A 639 132.19 62.23 59.12
N LEU A 640 132.45 63.52 58.91
CA LEU A 640 131.58 64.36 58.10
C LEU A 640 131.61 63.92 56.62
N LYS A 641 132.78 63.57 56.09
CA LYS A 641 132.91 63.04 54.72
C LYS A 641 132.21 61.69 54.56
N SER A 642 132.33 60.77 55.53
CA SER A 642 131.63 59.49 55.47
C SER A 642 130.11 59.63 55.63
N ALA A 643 129.65 60.52 56.53
CA ALA A 643 128.23 60.85 56.67
C ALA A 643 127.67 61.54 55.41
N SER A 644 128.43 62.45 54.79
CA SER A 644 128.05 63.07 53.52
C SER A 644 127.96 62.04 52.38
N ALA A 645 128.91 61.11 52.29
CA ALA A 645 128.85 60.02 51.33
C ALA A 645 127.63 59.13 51.59
N GLU A 646 127.30 58.86 52.85
CA GLU A 646 126.10 58.13 53.23
C GLU A 646 124.81 58.86 52.84
N VAL A 647 124.72 60.17 53.06
CA VAL A 647 123.56 60.98 52.62
C VAL A 647 123.41 60.92 51.09
N THR A 648 124.51 60.98 50.32
CA THR A 648 124.42 60.82 48.86
C THR A 648 123.98 59.42 48.44
N ARG A 649 124.42 58.36 49.14
CA ARG A 649 123.94 56.99 48.92
C ARG A 649 122.44 56.87 49.23
N GLN A 650 122.00 57.42 50.35
CA GLN A 650 120.58 57.43 50.73
C GLN A 650 119.74 58.27 49.77
N MET A 651 120.27 59.37 49.23
CA MET A 651 119.61 60.17 48.21
C MET A 651 119.47 59.40 46.89
N ALA A 652 120.51 58.70 46.46
CA ALA A 652 120.47 57.83 45.29
C ALA A 652 119.48 56.66 45.48
N ALA A 653 119.47 56.04 46.67
CA ALA A 653 118.51 55.01 47.05
C ALA A 653 117.06 55.56 47.03
N ASN A 654 116.82 56.74 47.60
CA ASN A 654 115.52 57.40 47.55
C ASN A 654 115.09 57.73 46.10
N LYS A 655 116.00 58.16 45.24
CA LYS A 655 115.71 58.40 43.82
C LYS A 655 115.34 57.10 43.10
N ALA A 656 116.07 56.01 43.36
CA ALA A 656 115.74 54.68 42.82
C ALA A 656 114.39 54.18 43.33
N LEU A 657 114.09 54.33 44.62
CA LEU A 657 112.78 53.98 45.20
C LEU A 657 111.64 54.80 44.61
N ARG A 658 111.83 56.11 44.36
CA ARG A 658 110.84 56.95 43.67
C ARG A 658 110.61 56.49 42.23
N GLY A 659 111.67 56.14 41.51
CA GLY A 659 111.56 55.56 40.17
C GLY A 659 110.78 54.24 40.18
N GLN A 660 111.07 53.35 41.13
CA GLN A 660 110.32 52.09 41.30
C GLN A 660 108.85 52.34 41.67
N LEU A 661 108.56 53.32 42.52
CA LEU A 661 107.19 53.69 42.88
C LEU A 661 106.43 54.21 41.66
N GLN A 662 107.05 55.06 40.86
CA GLN A 662 106.46 55.57 39.62
C GLN A 662 106.20 54.43 38.59
N GLU A 663 107.15 53.52 38.39
CA GLU A 663 106.93 52.34 37.54
C GLU A 663 105.77 51.45 38.05
N LYS A 664 105.63 51.32 39.37
CA LYS A 664 104.53 50.57 39.98
C LYS A 664 103.20 51.30 39.78
N GLU A 665 103.18 52.61 39.83
CA GLU A 665 102.00 53.44 39.59
C GLU A 665 101.56 53.42 38.12
N GLU A 666 102.50 53.48 37.18
CA GLU A 666 102.22 53.27 35.74
C GLU A 666 101.69 51.85 35.47
N LYS A 667 102.28 50.82 36.10
CA LYS A 667 101.78 49.44 36.02
C LYS A 667 100.38 49.30 36.61
N LEU A 668 100.08 49.97 37.72
CA LEU A 668 98.74 50.01 38.32
C LEU A 668 97.74 50.69 37.37
N SER A 669 98.10 51.82 36.75
CA SER A 669 97.25 52.50 35.77
C SER A 669 96.95 51.60 34.56
N GLN A 670 97.96 50.91 34.01
CA GLN A 670 97.76 49.96 32.91
C GLN A 670 96.87 48.78 33.29
N LEU A 671 97.00 48.27 34.53
CA LEU A 671 96.12 47.22 35.04
C LEU A 671 94.69 47.72 35.25
N GLN A 672 94.51 48.96 35.72
CA GLN A 672 93.21 49.59 35.86
C GLN A 672 92.51 49.75 34.51
N ASP A 673 93.22 50.16 33.46
CA ASP A 673 92.65 50.27 32.11
C ASP A 673 92.26 48.91 31.53
N LYS A 674 93.10 47.88 31.73
CA LYS A 674 92.77 46.51 31.36
C LYS A 674 91.53 46.00 32.11
N MET A 675 91.43 46.27 33.42
CA MET A 675 90.25 45.97 34.23
C MET A 675 89.01 46.66 33.63
N ASN A 676 89.06 47.98 33.42
CA ASN A 676 87.96 48.76 32.84
C ASN A 676 87.52 48.22 31.46
N HIS A 677 88.46 47.77 30.62
CA HIS A 677 88.13 47.16 29.32
C HIS A 677 87.39 45.83 29.50
N THR A 678 87.91 44.94 30.35
CA THR A 678 87.25 43.66 30.65
C THR A 678 85.88 43.83 31.32
N GLU A 679 85.68 44.89 32.12
CA GLU A 679 84.38 45.23 32.71
C GLU A 679 83.33 45.59 31.65
N ARG A 680 83.71 46.39 30.65
CA ARG A 680 82.81 46.71 29.51
C ARG A 680 82.44 45.47 28.72
N ASP A 681 83.42 44.59 28.44
CA ASP A 681 83.18 43.32 27.76
C ASP A 681 82.25 42.39 28.55
N VAL A 682 82.46 42.29 29.87
CA VAL A 682 81.58 41.54 30.77
C VAL A 682 80.17 42.14 30.77
N HIS A 683 80.05 43.47 30.74
CA HIS A 683 78.75 44.14 30.67
C HIS A 683 78.00 43.83 29.36
N MET A 684 78.67 43.95 28.20
CA MET A 684 78.08 43.61 26.90
C MET A 684 77.69 42.13 26.81
N LYS A 685 78.55 41.22 27.31
CA LYS A 685 78.23 39.78 27.38
C LYS A 685 77.03 39.50 28.28
N ARG A 686 76.91 40.18 29.43
CA ARG A 686 75.72 40.09 30.30
C ARG A 686 74.47 40.56 29.57
N GLN A 687 74.53 41.67 28.85
CA GLN A 687 73.39 42.17 28.08
C GLN A 687 72.97 41.19 26.98
N LEU A 688 73.92 40.60 26.25
CA LEU A 688 73.64 39.57 25.25
C LEU A 688 73.00 38.32 25.87
N VAL A 689 73.49 37.88 27.02
CA VAL A 689 72.90 36.74 27.75
C VAL A 689 71.47 37.04 28.18
N GLU A 690 71.17 38.26 28.66
CA GLU A 690 69.81 38.65 29.00
C GLU A 690 68.89 38.71 27.77
N ASP A 691 69.36 39.24 26.64
CA ASP A 691 68.60 39.22 25.38
C ASP A 691 68.28 37.77 24.93
N LEU A 692 69.28 36.89 24.94
CA LEU A 692 69.09 35.46 24.63
C LEU A 692 68.11 34.77 25.59
N LYS A 693 68.13 35.13 26.89
CA LYS A 693 67.15 34.62 27.87
C LYS A 693 65.74 35.08 27.54
N THR A 694 65.53 36.34 27.16
CA THR A 694 64.18 36.84 26.79
C THR A 694 63.67 36.18 25.51
N ARG A 695 64.53 36.01 24.50
CA ARG A 695 64.19 35.29 23.26
C ARG A 695 63.86 33.83 23.52
N LEU A 696 64.60 33.16 24.42
CA LEU A 696 64.30 31.78 24.83
C LEU A 696 62.94 31.69 25.53
N LYS A 697 62.61 32.62 26.44
CA LYS A 697 61.30 32.67 27.10
C LYS A 697 60.16 32.85 26.09
N PHE A 698 60.32 33.76 25.12
CA PHE A 698 59.34 33.96 24.06
C PHE A 698 59.15 32.69 23.21
N LEU A 699 60.24 32.03 22.80
CA LEU A 699 60.16 30.77 22.05
C LEU A 699 59.47 29.67 22.88
N GLN A 700 59.72 29.60 24.19
CA GLN A 700 59.07 28.66 25.08
C GLN A 700 57.57 28.93 25.25
N GLU A 701 57.15 30.20 25.31
CA GLU A 701 55.73 30.59 25.31
C GLU A 701 55.04 30.26 23.98
N MET A 702 55.72 30.50 22.86
CA MET A 702 55.24 30.09 21.54
C MET A 702 55.11 28.57 21.43
N GLU A 703 56.08 27.80 21.93
CA GLU A 703 55.99 26.33 21.98
C GLU A 703 54.81 25.86 22.84
N LYS A 704 54.59 26.48 24.02
CA LYS A 704 53.42 26.20 24.86
C LYS A 704 52.10 26.51 24.14
N SER A 705 52.03 27.62 23.41
CA SER A 705 50.85 27.97 22.61
C SER A 705 50.61 26.94 21.50
N TYR A 706 51.64 26.54 20.75
CA TYR A 706 51.49 25.51 19.72
C TYR A 706 51.09 24.16 20.30
N ARG A 707 51.65 23.77 21.45
CA ARG A 707 51.24 22.56 22.17
C ARG A 707 49.75 22.60 22.53
N GLY A 708 49.26 23.74 23.05
CA GLY A 708 47.84 23.92 23.33
C GLY A 708 46.95 23.83 22.08
N GLN A 709 47.38 24.40 20.95
CA GLN A 709 46.66 24.28 19.67
C GLN A 709 46.62 22.83 19.16
N VAL A 710 47.72 22.10 19.29
CA VAL A 710 47.79 20.66 18.94
C VAL A 710 46.83 19.85 19.81
N GLU A 711 46.82 20.09 21.12
CA GLU A 711 45.88 19.42 22.04
C GLU A 711 44.41 19.73 21.71
N GLU A 712 44.09 20.95 21.30
CA GLU A 712 42.74 21.31 20.85
C GLU A 712 42.36 20.59 19.55
N LEU A 713 43.28 20.50 18.59
CA LEU A 713 43.08 19.74 17.36
C LEU A 713 42.91 18.24 17.64
N GLU A 714 43.67 17.66 18.56
CA GLU A 714 43.50 16.28 18.99
C GLU A 714 42.11 16.04 19.62
N LYS A 715 41.62 16.97 20.44
CA LYS A 715 40.26 16.91 20.99
C LYS A 715 39.20 16.97 19.88
N LYS A 716 39.37 17.86 18.90
CA LYS A 716 38.48 17.95 17.73
C LYS A 716 38.48 16.66 16.90
N VAL A 717 39.64 16.06 16.66
CA VAL A 717 39.76 14.77 15.95
C VAL A 717 39.07 13.65 16.72
N LYS A 718 39.25 13.59 18.05
CA LYS A 718 38.56 12.59 18.89
C LYS A 718 37.04 12.74 18.82
N ALA A 719 36.51 13.95 18.99
CA ALA A 719 35.08 14.21 18.89
C ALA A 719 34.51 13.85 17.50
N LEU A 720 35.20 14.22 16.41
CA LEU A 720 34.79 13.84 15.05
C LEU A 720 34.86 12.32 14.83
N SER A 721 35.83 11.63 15.42
CA SER A 721 35.94 10.16 15.33
C SER A 721 34.79 9.45 16.06
N GLU A 722 34.41 9.93 17.24
CA GLU A 722 33.27 9.44 18.02
C GLU A 722 31.96 9.70 17.26
N GLU A 723 31.78 10.91 16.73
CA GLU A 723 30.64 11.25 15.88
C GLU A 723 30.57 10.36 14.64
N GLY A 724 31.71 10.05 14.02
CA GLY A 724 31.83 9.07 12.94
C GLY A 724 31.36 7.67 13.34
N THR A 725 31.71 7.20 14.55
CA THR A 725 31.22 5.91 15.06
C THR A 725 29.72 5.93 15.40
N ASN A 726 29.20 7.04 15.91
CA ASN A 726 27.77 7.21 16.19
C ASN A 726 26.93 7.25 14.91
N ARG A 727 27.42 7.92 13.85
CA ARG A 727 26.78 7.87 12.53
C ARG A 727 26.78 6.46 11.96
N LYS A 728 27.87 5.70 12.11
CA LYS A 728 27.94 4.29 11.67
C LYS A 728 26.90 3.43 12.39
N SER A 729 26.80 3.52 13.73
CA SER A 729 25.82 2.74 14.50
C SER A 729 24.37 3.14 14.18
N PHE A 730 24.11 4.43 13.92
CA PHE A 730 22.81 4.91 13.45
C PHE A 730 22.46 4.36 12.06
N ILE A 731 23.39 4.38 11.11
CA ILE A 731 23.21 3.78 9.78
C ILE A 731 22.94 2.27 9.89
N GLU A 732 23.66 1.55 10.75
CA GLU A 732 23.40 0.13 10.99
C GLU A 732 22.02 -0.13 11.60
N SER A 733 21.57 0.73 12.52
CA SER A 733 20.21 0.68 13.08
C SER A 733 19.14 0.90 12.00
N LEU A 734 19.35 1.89 11.12
CA LEU A 734 18.47 2.12 9.96
C LEU A 734 18.45 0.92 9.01
N LYS A 735 19.61 0.30 8.73
CA LYS A 735 19.69 -0.92 7.92
C LYS A 735 18.94 -2.08 8.55
N ARG A 736 19.02 -2.28 9.87
CA ARG A 736 18.24 -3.32 10.58
C ARG A 736 16.74 -3.07 10.44
N ARG A 737 16.28 -1.83 10.67
CA ARG A 737 14.86 -1.46 10.50
C ARG A 737 14.37 -1.64 9.06
N LEU A 738 15.19 -1.26 8.07
CA LEU A 738 14.89 -1.46 6.66
C LEU A 738 14.76 -2.96 6.32
N ASN A 739 15.65 -3.80 6.85
CA ASN A 739 15.57 -5.25 6.64
C ASN A 739 14.30 -5.85 7.26
N VAL A 740 13.93 -5.44 8.48
CA VAL A 740 12.69 -5.87 9.12
C VAL A 740 11.48 -5.46 8.27
N ALA A 741 11.40 -4.20 7.86
CA ALA A 741 10.33 -3.71 6.99
C ALA A 741 10.29 -4.44 5.64
N ALA A 742 11.45 -4.80 5.07
CA ALA A 742 11.52 -5.59 3.84
C ALA A 742 10.99 -7.01 4.04
N THR A 743 11.29 -7.66 5.18
CA THR A 743 10.75 -8.99 5.50
C THR A 743 9.24 -8.96 5.77
N GLU A 744 8.75 -7.95 6.51
CA GLU A 744 7.32 -7.75 6.75
C GLU A 744 6.58 -7.48 5.44
N LYS A 745 7.13 -6.64 4.57
CA LYS A 745 6.60 -6.43 3.21
C LYS A 745 6.50 -7.75 2.44
N SER A 746 7.55 -8.57 2.45
CA SER A 746 7.51 -9.88 1.76
C SER A 746 6.45 -10.83 2.36
N GLN A 747 6.27 -10.82 3.69
CA GLN A 747 5.23 -11.61 4.36
C GLN A 747 3.82 -11.11 4.03
N CYS A 748 3.63 -9.80 3.94
CA CYS A 748 2.37 -9.18 3.49
C CYS A 748 2.09 -9.49 2.01
N GLU A 749 3.10 -9.46 1.15
CA GLU A 749 2.95 -9.84 -0.26
C GLU A 749 2.57 -11.32 -0.40
N ASP A 750 3.20 -12.21 0.37
CA ASP A 750 2.88 -13.64 0.41
C ASP A 750 1.46 -13.90 0.93
N SER A 751 1.02 -13.22 1.99
CA SER A 751 -0.33 -13.36 2.52
C SER A 751 -1.38 -12.80 1.56
N CYS A 752 -1.09 -11.67 0.89
CA CYS A 752 -1.94 -11.15 -0.18
C CYS A 752 -2.04 -12.10 -1.37
N ALA A 753 -0.93 -12.75 -1.76
CA ALA A 753 -0.94 -13.75 -2.83
C ALA A 753 -1.81 -14.97 -2.47
N LYS A 754 -1.72 -15.46 -1.23
CA LYS A 754 -2.58 -16.54 -0.72
C LYS A 754 -4.06 -16.16 -0.72
N LEU A 755 -4.40 -14.97 -0.22
CA LEU A 755 -5.78 -14.48 -0.22
C LEU A 755 -6.34 -14.31 -1.64
N LYS A 756 -5.51 -13.86 -2.61
CA LYS A 756 -5.90 -13.81 -4.03
C LYS A 756 -6.16 -15.21 -4.61
N GLU A 757 -5.34 -16.20 -4.25
CA GLU A 757 -5.57 -17.58 -4.69
C GLU A 757 -6.88 -18.14 -4.12
N ASP A 758 -7.16 -17.90 -2.84
CA ASP A 758 -8.37 -18.38 -2.18
C ASP A 758 -9.63 -17.67 -2.67
N LEU A 759 -9.55 -16.36 -2.94
CA LEU A 759 -10.61 -15.63 -3.66
C LEU A 759 -10.86 -16.25 -5.03
N GLY A 760 -9.81 -16.56 -5.80
CA GLY A 760 -9.93 -17.24 -7.09
C GLY A 760 -10.56 -18.64 -7.01
N LYS A 761 -10.34 -19.38 -5.91
CA LYS A 761 -11.02 -20.67 -5.65
C LYS A 761 -12.49 -20.47 -5.28
N LYS A 762 -12.83 -19.44 -4.49
CA LYS A 762 -14.20 -19.11 -4.12
C LYS A 762 -15.01 -18.66 -5.32
N GLU A 763 -14.42 -17.84 -6.19
CA GLU A 763 -15.01 -17.42 -7.46
C GLU A 763 -15.34 -18.62 -8.34
N GLN A 764 -14.41 -19.57 -8.50
CA GLN A 764 -14.68 -20.83 -9.24
C GLN A 764 -15.82 -21.65 -8.62
N ARG A 765 -15.97 -21.67 -7.30
CA ARG A 765 -17.09 -22.35 -6.63
C ARG A 765 -18.42 -21.64 -6.86
N ILE A 766 -18.43 -20.30 -6.83
CA ILE A 766 -19.62 -19.50 -7.13
C ILE A 766 -20.06 -19.75 -8.57
N GLN A 767 -19.14 -19.73 -9.54
CA GLN A 767 -19.43 -20.04 -10.95
C GLN A 767 -19.99 -21.47 -11.12
N ALA A 768 -19.43 -22.45 -10.41
CA ALA A 768 -19.96 -23.81 -10.42
C ALA A 768 -21.39 -23.89 -9.85
N LEU A 769 -21.66 -23.21 -8.72
CA LEU A 769 -22.99 -23.15 -8.13
C LEU A 769 -23.98 -22.41 -9.04
N GLN A 770 -23.59 -21.31 -9.67
CA GLN A 770 -24.42 -20.61 -10.65
C GLN A 770 -24.78 -21.50 -11.84
N SER A 771 -23.83 -22.28 -12.37
CA SER A 771 -24.11 -23.23 -13.44
C SER A 771 -25.07 -24.35 -13.00
N HIS A 772 -24.98 -24.78 -11.75
CA HIS A 772 -25.91 -25.76 -11.18
C HIS A 772 -27.31 -25.18 -10.99
N ILE A 773 -27.41 -23.94 -10.50
CA ILE A 773 -28.68 -23.22 -10.37
C ILE A 773 -29.33 -23.08 -11.75
N ALA A 774 -28.61 -22.60 -12.76
CA ALA A 774 -29.12 -22.47 -14.13
C ALA A 774 -29.58 -23.83 -14.71
N ALA A 775 -28.83 -24.91 -14.45
CA ALA A 775 -29.23 -26.25 -14.87
C ALA A 775 -30.51 -26.72 -14.15
N SER A 776 -30.65 -26.43 -12.84
CA SER A 776 -31.85 -26.76 -12.07
C SER A 776 -33.07 -25.93 -12.48
N GLU A 777 -32.88 -24.65 -12.80
CA GLU A 777 -33.94 -23.78 -13.34
C GLU A 777 -34.41 -24.28 -14.71
N ALA A 778 -33.48 -24.68 -15.58
CA ALA A 778 -33.82 -25.28 -16.88
C ALA A 778 -34.59 -26.61 -16.71
N ALA A 779 -34.20 -27.44 -15.74
CA ALA A 779 -34.91 -28.67 -15.42
C ALA A 779 -36.31 -28.40 -14.86
N LEU A 780 -36.47 -27.40 -13.98
CA LEU A 780 -37.76 -26.97 -13.46
C LEU A 780 -38.66 -26.42 -14.58
N ALA A 781 -38.15 -25.56 -15.45
CA ALA A 781 -38.90 -25.03 -16.59
C ALA A 781 -39.36 -26.15 -17.55
N ALA A 782 -38.53 -27.19 -17.75
CA ALA A 782 -38.91 -28.36 -18.53
C ALA A 782 -40.03 -29.16 -17.83
N LEU A 783 -39.94 -29.37 -16.52
CA LEU A 783 -40.99 -30.03 -15.74
C LEU A 783 -42.30 -29.24 -15.77
N GLU A 784 -42.24 -27.92 -15.56
CA GLU A 784 -43.40 -27.03 -15.68
C GLU A 784 -44.03 -27.16 -17.05
N LYS A 785 -43.25 -27.09 -18.13
CA LYS A 785 -43.76 -27.28 -19.50
C LYS A 785 -44.47 -28.63 -19.66
N THR A 786 -43.86 -29.73 -19.18
CA THR A 786 -44.52 -31.05 -19.25
C THR A 786 -45.80 -31.13 -18.44
N ALA A 787 -45.87 -30.47 -17.27
CA ALA A 787 -47.08 -30.40 -16.47
C ALA A 787 -48.19 -29.59 -17.18
N HIS A 788 -47.83 -28.47 -17.81
CA HIS A 788 -48.78 -27.69 -18.62
C HIS A 788 -49.32 -28.50 -19.79
N GLU A 789 -48.46 -29.20 -20.54
CA GLU A 789 -48.87 -30.07 -21.65
C GLU A 789 -49.81 -31.20 -21.19
N GLN A 790 -49.56 -31.80 -20.01
CA GLN A 790 -50.44 -32.82 -19.43
C GLN A 790 -51.80 -32.25 -19.02
N MET A 791 -51.82 -31.10 -18.35
CA MET A 791 -53.06 -30.42 -17.97
C MET A 791 -53.88 -29.98 -19.19
N GLU A 792 -53.22 -29.44 -20.22
CA GLU A 792 -53.84 -29.06 -21.48
C GLU A 792 -54.43 -30.29 -22.19
N GLY A 793 -53.69 -31.41 -22.23
CA GLY A 793 -54.17 -32.68 -22.77
C GLY A 793 -55.42 -33.21 -22.05
N LEU A 794 -55.44 -33.19 -20.72
CA LEU A 794 -56.63 -33.57 -19.93
C LEU A 794 -57.80 -32.61 -20.15
N THR A 795 -57.53 -31.31 -20.21
CA THR A 795 -58.55 -30.29 -20.49
C THR A 795 -59.16 -30.53 -21.87
N GLN A 796 -58.34 -30.80 -22.90
CA GLN A 796 -58.81 -31.11 -24.24
C GLN A 796 -59.61 -32.41 -24.29
N GLN A 797 -59.19 -33.46 -23.56
CA GLN A 797 -59.96 -34.70 -23.44
C GLN A 797 -61.32 -34.46 -22.80
N SER A 798 -61.38 -33.72 -21.70
CA SER A 798 -62.63 -33.37 -21.03
C SER A 798 -63.56 -32.50 -21.89
N SER A 799 -63.00 -31.52 -22.61
CA SER A 799 -63.74 -30.70 -23.57
C SER A 799 -64.32 -31.56 -24.70
N ASN A 800 -63.53 -32.50 -25.23
CA ASN A 800 -64.00 -33.42 -26.27
C ASN A 800 -65.10 -34.38 -25.76
N THR A 801 -65.02 -34.89 -24.54
CA THR A 801 -66.07 -35.75 -23.96
C THR A 801 -67.33 -34.96 -23.68
N ILE A 802 -67.21 -33.74 -23.14
CA ILE A 802 -68.35 -32.82 -22.96
C ILE A 802 -69.01 -32.51 -24.30
N ALA A 803 -68.24 -32.16 -25.34
CA ALA A 803 -68.78 -31.90 -26.67
C ALA A 803 -69.47 -33.15 -27.29
N LYS A 804 -68.95 -34.36 -27.03
CA LYS A 804 -69.63 -35.62 -27.42
C LYS A 804 -70.95 -35.79 -26.68
N LEU A 805 -70.97 -35.59 -25.37
CA LEU A 805 -72.17 -35.69 -24.54
C LEU A 805 -73.21 -34.63 -24.93
N GLN A 806 -72.79 -33.39 -25.18
CA GLN A 806 -73.65 -32.32 -25.67
C GLN A 806 -74.28 -32.67 -27.03
N ARG A 807 -73.51 -33.26 -27.96
CA ARG A 807 -74.06 -33.75 -29.23
C ARG A 807 -75.06 -34.90 -29.04
N GLN A 808 -74.78 -35.85 -28.15
CA GLN A 808 -75.72 -36.94 -27.83
C GLN A 808 -77.00 -36.41 -27.17
N LEU A 809 -76.88 -35.43 -26.26
CA LEU A 809 -78.02 -34.76 -25.66
C LEU A 809 -78.85 -34.03 -26.72
N GLY A 810 -78.20 -33.33 -27.65
CA GLY A 810 -78.86 -32.72 -28.82
C GLY A 810 -79.63 -33.75 -29.65
N GLN A 811 -79.03 -34.89 -29.95
CA GLN A 811 -79.69 -35.99 -30.66
C GLN A 811 -80.90 -36.53 -29.89
N LEU A 812 -80.77 -36.81 -28.59
CA LEU A 812 -81.89 -37.28 -27.77
C LEU A 812 -83.01 -36.24 -27.65
N SER A 813 -82.66 -34.95 -27.54
CA SER A 813 -83.66 -33.87 -27.54
C SER A 813 -84.43 -33.81 -28.86
N SER A 814 -83.73 -33.92 -30.01
CA SER A 814 -84.39 -33.97 -31.32
C SER A 814 -85.29 -35.20 -31.49
N HIS A 815 -84.91 -36.35 -30.93
CA HIS A 815 -85.74 -37.56 -30.96
C HIS A 815 -86.98 -37.41 -30.07
N LEU A 816 -86.83 -36.80 -28.89
CA LEU A 816 -87.95 -36.49 -28.00
C LEU A 816 -88.92 -35.50 -28.66
N GLU A 817 -88.41 -34.46 -29.33
CA GLU A 817 -89.23 -33.53 -30.11
C GLU A 817 -89.97 -34.23 -31.26
N GLN A 818 -89.33 -35.17 -31.96
CA GLN A 818 -89.98 -36.01 -32.97
C GLN A 818 -91.11 -36.86 -32.37
N LEU A 819 -90.88 -37.51 -31.23
CA LEU A 819 -91.91 -38.29 -30.54
C LEU A 819 -93.06 -37.42 -30.07
N HIS A 820 -92.78 -36.22 -29.55
CA HIS A 820 -93.82 -35.24 -29.18
C HIS A 820 -94.67 -34.85 -30.40
N CYS A 821 -94.05 -34.60 -31.55
CA CYS A 821 -94.76 -34.31 -32.80
C CYS A 821 -95.64 -35.50 -33.23
N PHE A 822 -95.09 -36.71 -33.21
CA PHE A 822 -95.82 -37.94 -33.55
C PHE A 822 -97.05 -38.15 -32.67
N ILE A 823 -96.92 -37.95 -31.35
CA ILE A 823 -98.04 -38.10 -30.43
C ILE A 823 -99.12 -37.03 -30.68
N LYS A 824 -98.73 -35.78 -30.94
CA LYS A 824 -99.69 -34.72 -31.28
C LYS A 824 -100.45 -35.02 -32.58
N THR A 825 -99.76 -35.55 -33.60
CA THR A 825 -100.42 -35.98 -34.85
C THR A 825 -101.36 -37.15 -34.61
N LEU A 826 -100.96 -38.15 -33.82
CA LEU A 826 -101.82 -39.29 -33.47
C LEU A 826 -103.05 -38.85 -32.68
N ALA A 827 -102.89 -37.93 -31.73
CA ALA A 827 -104.00 -37.39 -30.95
C ALA A 827 -105.01 -36.64 -31.83
N SER A 828 -104.51 -35.87 -32.81
CA SER A 828 -105.34 -35.16 -33.78
C SER A 828 -106.12 -36.15 -34.67
N GLU A 829 -105.47 -37.22 -35.14
CA GLU A 829 -106.11 -38.27 -35.94
C GLU A 829 -107.22 -39.01 -35.15
N ILE A 830 -106.96 -39.39 -33.90
CA ILE A 830 -107.98 -40.04 -33.04
C ILE A 830 -109.18 -39.13 -32.81
N LEU A 831 -108.94 -37.82 -32.68
CA LEU A 831 -110.00 -36.84 -32.48
C LEU A 831 -110.83 -36.66 -33.76
N LEU A 832 -110.20 -36.62 -34.93
CA LEU A 832 -110.89 -36.63 -36.23
C LEU A 832 -111.76 -37.88 -36.39
N ASP A 833 -111.21 -39.07 -36.10
CA ASP A 833 -111.94 -40.34 -36.13
C ASP A 833 -113.18 -40.32 -35.20
N VAL A 834 -113.02 -39.82 -33.98
CA VAL A 834 -114.14 -39.69 -33.01
C VAL A 834 -115.20 -38.73 -33.53
N GLN A 835 -114.78 -37.58 -34.07
CA GLN A 835 -115.70 -36.59 -34.65
C GLN A 835 -116.46 -37.15 -35.85
N GLU A 836 -115.79 -37.92 -36.71
CA GLU A 836 -116.44 -38.57 -37.85
C GLU A 836 -117.52 -39.57 -37.39
N VAL A 837 -117.21 -40.44 -36.41
CA VAL A 837 -118.19 -41.37 -35.85
C VAL A 837 -119.36 -40.63 -35.19
N LYS A 838 -119.09 -39.54 -34.44
CA LYS A 838 -120.14 -38.68 -33.87
C LYS A 838 -121.05 -38.11 -34.97
N GLN A 839 -120.47 -37.61 -36.06
CA GLN A 839 -121.22 -37.06 -37.17
C GLN A 839 -122.09 -38.12 -37.88
N GLN A 840 -121.54 -39.32 -38.08
CA GLN A 840 -122.29 -40.45 -38.65
C GLN A 840 -123.45 -40.87 -37.73
N LEU A 841 -123.23 -40.89 -36.41
CA LEU A 841 -124.24 -41.22 -35.41
C LEU A 841 -125.36 -40.17 -35.39
N MET A 842 -125.02 -38.87 -35.44
CA MET A 842 -125.98 -37.78 -35.58
C MET A 842 -126.83 -37.92 -36.86
N ASN A 843 -126.19 -38.18 -38.00
CA ASN A 843 -126.90 -38.41 -39.27
C ASN A 843 -127.85 -39.62 -39.19
N ARG A 844 -127.45 -40.69 -38.49
CA ARG A 844 -128.28 -41.90 -38.29
C ARG A 844 -129.43 -41.70 -37.30
N ARG A 845 -129.21 -40.97 -36.20
CA ARG A 845 -130.29 -40.57 -35.27
C ARG A 845 -131.33 -39.71 -35.98
N ARG A 846 -130.90 -38.76 -36.82
CA ARG A 846 -131.79 -37.97 -37.71
C ARG A 846 -132.60 -38.88 -38.63
N LEU A 847 -131.96 -39.86 -39.28
CA LEU A 847 -132.64 -40.80 -40.19
C LEU A 847 -133.66 -41.70 -39.45
N LYS A 848 -133.36 -42.12 -38.20
CA LYS A 848 -134.28 -42.90 -37.35
C LYS A 848 -135.43 -42.10 -36.76
N GLN A 849 -135.23 -40.83 -36.41
CA GLN A 849 -136.33 -39.93 -36.02
C GLN A 849 -137.27 -39.68 -37.20
N ALA A 850 -136.72 -39.48 -38.40
CA ALA A 850 -137.52 -39.36 -39.62
C ALA A 850 -138.36 -40.62 -39.91
N SER A 851 -137.84 -41.83 -39.68
CA SER A 851 -138.59 -43.08 -39.90
C SER A 851 -139.59 -43.41 -38.79
N SER A 852 -139.34 -43.02 -37.53
CA SER A 852 -140.29 -43.13 -36.41
C SER A 852 -141.49 -42.17 -36.54
N MET A 853 -141.25 -40.93 -36.98
CA MET A 853 -142.34 -39.97 -37.26
C MET A 853 -143.17 -40.34 -38.49
N ALA A 854 -142.61 -41.12 -39.43
CA ALA A 854 -143.35 -41.66 -40.58
C ALA A 854 -144.34 -42.78 -40.19
N ALA A 855 -144.11 -43.53 -39.10
CA ALA A 855 -144.97 -44.64 -38.68
C ALA A 855 -146.23 -44.21 -37.88
N ARG A 856 -146.26 -43.00 -37.29
CA ARG A 856 -147.41 -42.48 -36.52
C ARG A 856 -148.34 -41.53 -37.31
N ASN A 857 -148.02 -41.18 -38.55
CA ASN A 857 -148.66 -40.08 -39.27
C ASN A 857 -149.45 -40.46 -40.54
N ASN A 858 -149.88 -41.72 -40.69
CA ASN A 858 -150.61 -42.15 -41.89
C ASN A 858 -152.10 -41.78 -41.93
N LEU A 859 -152.65 -41.10 -40.91
CA LEU A 859 -154.03 -40.59 -40.91
C LEU A 859 -154.17 -39.09 -40.55
N SER A 860 -153.06 -38.34 -40.40
CA SER A 860 -153.06 -36.91 -40.01
C SER A 860 -152.15 -36.03 -40.88
N ALA A 861 -151.50 -36.57 -41.92
CA ALA A 861 -150.65 -35.78 -42.82
C ALA A 861 -151.45 -34.80 -43.70
N LYS A 862 -152.64 -35.17 -44.17
CA LYS A 862 -153.48 -34.29 -45.01
C LYS A 862 -154.13 -33.14 -44.22
N SER A 863 -154.44 -33.35 -42.93
CA SER A 863 -154.97 -32.30 -42.06
C SER A 863 -153.85 -31.36 -41.57
N MET A 864 -152.66 -31.87 -41.28
CA MET A 864 -151.51 -31.06 -40.86
C MET A 864 -150.96 -30.19 -42.00
N ILE A 865 -150.92 -30.68 -43.24
CA ILE A 865 -150.56 -29.85 -44.42
C ILE A 865 -151.62 -28.76 -44.65
N LYS A 866 -152.92 -29.07 -44.51
CA LYS A 866 -153.99 -28.05 -44.52
C LYS A 866 -153.86 -27.05 -43.37
N ALA A 867 -153.51 -27.49 -42.16
CA ALA A 867 -153.32 -26.62 -41.01
C ALA A 867 -152.09 -25.71 -41.16
N LYS A 868 -150.97 -26.22 -41.70
CA LYS A 868 -149.78 -25.43 -42.04
C LYS A 868 -150.07 -24.41 -43.13
N SER A 869 -150.77 -24.81 -44.19
CA SER A 869 -151.22 -23.90 -45.26
C SER A 869 -152.20 -22.83 -44.76
N VAL A 870 -153.15 -23.18 -43.88
CA VAL A 870 -154.10 -22.24 -43.27
C VAL A 870 -153.39 -21.31 -42.27
N ALA A 871 -152.47 -21.82 -41.44
CA ALA A 871 -151.69 -21.00 -40.52
C ALA A 871 -150.74 -20.05 -41.26
N ALA A 872 -150.10 -20.48 -42.34
CA ALA A 872 -149.31 -19.64 -43.24
C ALA A 872 -150.16 -18.51 -43.87
N SER A 873 -151.40 -18.84 -44.29
CA SER A 873 -152.35 -17.86 -44.86
C SER A 873 -152.91 -16.88 -43.83
N ILE A 874 -153.27 -17.33 -42.62
CA ILE A 874 -153.77 -16.47 -41.52
C ILE A 874 -152.65 -15.56 -40.98
N LEU A 875 -151.43 -16.09 -40.85
CA LEU A 875 -150.28 -15.36 -40.30
C LEU A 875 -149.50 -14.58 -41.37
N ASN A 876 -149.94 -14.63 -42.64
CA ASN A 876 -149.31 -13.96 -43.78
C ASN A 876 -147.78 -14.22 -43.88
N MET A 877 -147.36 -15.47 -43.58
CA MET A 877 -145.97 -15.94 -43.66
C MET A 877 -145.88 -17.15 -44.60
N SER A 878 -144.72 -17.38 -45.22
CA SER A 878 -144.57 -18.50 -46.15
C SER A 878 -144.58 -19.85 -45.42
N GLU A 879 -144.95 -20.93 -46.13
CA GLU A 879 -144.97 -22.29 -45.56
C GLU A 879 -143.58 -22.74 -45.07
N ASN A 880 -142.50 -22.20 -45.65
CA ASN A 880 -141.13 -22.43 -45.21
C ASN A 880 -140.79 -21.68 -43.91
N ASP A 881 -141.25 -20.43 -43.76
CA ASP A 881 -140.99 -19.64 -42.54
C ASP A 881 -141.71 -20.25 -41.33
N LEU A 882 -142.90 -20.82 -41.55
CA LEU A 882 -143.61 -21.57 -40.52
C LEU A 882 -142.92 -22.91 -40.20
N ALA A 883 -142.25 -23.55 -41.17
CA ALA A 883 -141.48 -24.77 -40.93
C ALA A 883 -140.22 -24.51 -40.08
N ASP A 884 -139.54 -23.38 -40.29
CA ASP A 884 -138.33 -22.98 -39.55
C ASP A 884 -138.64 -22.62 -38.07
N ILE A 885 -139.83 -22.09 -37.79
CA ILE A 885 -140.32 -21.84 -36.41
C ILE A 885 -140.84 -23.14 -35.75
N MET A 886 -141.24 -24.14 -36.55
CA MET A 886 -141.76 -25.42 -36.07
C MET A 886 -140.69 -26.53 -35.97
N GLU A 887 -139.45 -26.29 -36.37
CA GLU A 887 -138.31 -27.15 -36.04
C GLU A 887 -138.04 -27.05 -34.52
N PRO A 888 -138.15 -28.14 -33.74
CA PRO A 888 -137.77 -28.10 -32.34
C PRO A 888 -136.26 -27.85 -32.24
N ASP A 889 -135.87 -26.80 -31.53
CA ASP A 889 -134.49 -26.48 -31.15
C ASP A 889 -133.72 -27.71 -30.64
N GLN A 890 -132.98 -28.38 -31.54
CA GLN A 890 -131.98 -29.43 -31.22
C GLN A 890 -130.55 -28.88 -31.41
N THR A 891 -130.36 -27.57 -31.27
CA THR A 891 -129.08 -26.87 -31.44
C THR A 891 -128.18 -26.90 -30.19
N THR A 892 -128.63 -27.49 -29.09
CA THR A 892 -127.89 -27.53 -27.80
C THR A 892 -126.93 -28.71 -27.61
N GLU A 893 -127.00 -29.77 -28.43
CA GLU A 893 -126.08 -30.94 -28.26
C GLU A 893 -124.71 -30.77 -28.95
N GLY A 894 -124.54 -29.82 -29.87
CA GLY A 894 -123.28 -29.62 -30.61
C GLY A 894 -122.19 -28.85 -29.85
N TYR A 895 -122.57 -27.83 -29.07
CA TYR A 895 -121.62 -26.92 -28.42
C TYR A 895 -120.87 -27.56 -27.22
N GLY A 896 -121.52 -28.43 -26.45
CA GLY A 896 -120.88 -29.09 -25.29
C GLY A 896 -119.89 -30.21 -25.66
N GLN A 897 -119.90 -30.66 -26.91
CA GLN A 897 -119.06 -31.79 -27.37
C GLN A 897 -117.69 -31.31 -27.89
N SER A 898 -117.64 -30.15 -28.55
CA SER A 898 -116.39 -29.54 -29.04
C SER A 898 -115.49 -29.05 -27.89
N SER A 899 -116.07 -28.50 -26.81
CA SER A 899 -115.33 -28.09 -25.60
C SER A 899 -114.58 -29.26 -24.96
N ARG A 900 -115.25 -30.42 -24.81
CA ARG A 900 -114.66 -31.64 -24.22
C ARG A 900 -113.55 -32.26 -25.07
N ASP A 901 -113.59 -32.09 -26.39
CA ASP A 901 -112.54 -32.54 -27.30
C ASP A 901 -111.30 -31.62 -27.21
N GLN A 902 -111.50 -30.31 -27.05
CA GLN A 902 -110.43 -29.34 -26.83
C GLN A 902 -109.74 -29.50 -25.47
N GLU A 903 -110.51 -29.66 -24.39
CA GLU A 903 -109.99 -29.91 -23.04
C GLU A 903 -109.11 -31.17 -22.97
N TRP A 904 -109.45 -32.19 -23.76
CA TRP A 904 -108.64 -33.40 -23.86
C TRP A 904 -107.31 -33.17 -24.60
N LEU A 905 -107.31 -32.40 -25.69
CA LEU A 905 -106.07 -32.01 -26.38
C LEU A 905 -105.17 -31.19 -25.47
N ASP A 906 -105.75 -30.27 -24.71
CA ASP A 906 -105.01 -29.44 -23.76
C ASP A 906 -104.43 -30.30 -22.62
N HIS A 907 -105.19 -31.28 -22.11
CA HIS A 907 -104.71 -32.26 -21.13
C HIS A 907 -103.55 -33.10 -21.68
N LEU A 908 -103.61 -33.55 -22.94
CA LEU A 908 -102.53 -34.28 -23.58
C LEU A 908 -101.28 -33.41 -23.79
N ASN A 909 -101.46 -32.16 -24.23
CA ASN A 909 -100.37 -31.20 -24.39
C ASN A 909 -99.71 -30.89 -23.04
N LEU A 910 -100.48 -30.80 -21.95
CA LEU A 910 -99.97 -30.62 -20.60
C LEU A 910 -99.10 -31.82 -20.18
N ILE A 911 -99.52 -33.05 -20.46
CA ILE A 911 -98.72 -34.26 -20.18
C ILE A 911 -97.40 -34.24 -20.97
N LEU A 912 -97.44 -33.81 -22.25
CA LEU A 912 -96.25 -33.71 -23.10
C LEU A 912 -95.29 -32.58 -22.69
N GLN A 913 -95.78 -31.52 -22.04
CA GLN A 913 -94.95 -30.42 -21.54
C GLN A 913 -94.27 -30.74 -20.20
N GLN A 914 -94.63 -31.83 -19.53
CA GLN A 914 -93.96 -32.26 -18.31
C GLN A 914 -92.52 -32.70 -18.61
N LYS A 915 -91.59 -32.42 -17.69
CA LYS A 915 -90.17 -32.79 -17.81
C LYS A 915 -89.96 -34.30 -18.05
N ILE A 916 -90.91 -35.13 -17.66
CA ILE A 916 -90.94 -36.57 -17.95
C ILE A 916 -92.39 -36.93 -18.30
N PRO A 917 -92.76 -37.00 -19.59
CA PRO A 917 -94.07 -37.48 -19.99
C PRO A 917 -94.24 -38.93 -19.54
N THR A 918 -95.15 -39.18 -18.60
CA THR A 918 -95.34 -40.54 -18.11
C THR A 918 -96.14 -41.33 -19.15
N ALA A 919 -95.51 -42.33 -19.77
CA ALA A 919 -96.14 -43.15 -20.82
C ALA A 919 -97.48 -43.76 -20.37
N SER A 920 -97.63 -44.10 -19.08
CA SER A 920 -98.89 -44.60 -18.52
C SER A 920 -100.02 -43.57 -18.55
N GLN A 921 -99.73 -42.31 -18.21
CA GLN A 921 -100.72 -41.21 -18.25
C GLN A 921 -101.12 -40.90 -19.70
N LEU A 922 -100.15 -40.88 -20.61
CA LEU A 922 -100.39 -40.63 -22.03
C LEU A 922 -101.24 -41.75 -22.66
N MET A 923 -100.88 -43.01 -22.41
CA MET A 923 -101.69 -44.15 -22.85
C MET A 923 -103.10 -44.13 -22.23
N GLN A 924 -103.24 -43.72 -20.98
CA GLN A 924 -104.55 -43.63 -20.34
C GLN A 924 -105.41 -42.54 -20.98
N ALA A 925 -104.84 -41.36 -21.25
CA ALA A 925 -105.54 -40.26 -21.92
C ALA A 925 -105.98 -40.65 -23.34
N VAL A 926 -105.12 -41.31 -24.12
CA VAL A 926 -105.48 -41.85 -25.44
C VAL A 926 -106.55 -42.94 -25.33
N ARG A 927 -106.42 -43.86 -24.37
CA ARG A 927 -107.38 -44.94 -24.12
C ARG A 927 -108.77 -44.41 -23.79
N VAL A 928 -108.89 -43.29 -23.07
CA VAL A 928 -110.18 -42.66 -22.78
C VAL A 928 -110.89 -42.27 -24.08
N LYS A 929 -110.21 -41.61 -25.01
CA LYS A 929 -110.80 -41.25 -26.31
C LYS A 929 -111.05 -42.46 -27.22
N MET A 930 -110.18 -43.47 -27.19
CA MET A 930 -110.46 -44.71 -27.92
C MET A 930 -111.67 -45.46 -27.36
N LYS A 931 -111.89 -45.43 -26.04
CA LYS A 931 -113.12 -45.97 -25.43
C LYS A 931 -114.34 -45.15 -25.81
N GLU A 932 -114.24 -43.82 -25.85
CA GLU A 932 -115.30 -42.95 -26.37
C GLU A 932 -115.65 -43.34 -27.81
N ARG A 933 -114.65 -43.47 -28.69
CA ARG A 933 -114.85 -43.98 -30.06
C ARG A 933 -115.58 -45.32 -30.07
N LYS A 934 -115.12 -46.28 -29.27
CA LYS A 934 -115.71 -47.63 -29.21
C LYS A 934 -117.18 -47.58 -28.81
N VAL A 935 -117.53 -46.85 -27.75
CA VAL A 935 -118.92 -46.69 -27.30
C VAL A 935 -119.76 -46.04 -28.39
N LEU A 936 -119.26 -44.98 -29.05
CA LEU A 936 -119.97 -44.33 -30.15
C LEU A 936 -120.17 -45.26 -31.36
N THR A 937 -119.18 -46.10 -31.69
CA THR A 937 -119.35 -47.11 -32.74
C THR A 937 -120.35 -48.21 -32.35
N GLU A 938 -120.38 -48.63 -31.08
CA GLU A 938 -121.37 -49.58 -30.57
C GLU A 938 -122.78 -48.99 -30.58
N GLU A 939 -122.94 -47.71 -30.22
CA GLU A 939 -124.21 -46.99 -30.36
C GLU A 939 -124.64 -46.87 -31.82
N LEU A 940 -123.72 -46.57 -32.73
CA LEU A 940 -123.99 -46.55 -34.16
C LEU A 940 -124.44 -47.93 -34.64
N ALA A 941 -123.78 -49.01 -34.21
CA ALA A 941 -124.15 -50.39 -34.53
C ALA A 941 -125.51 -50.81 -33.94
N ALA A 942 -125.82 -50.45 -32.69
CA ALA A 942 -127.13 -50.67 -32.07
C ALA A 942 -128.23 -49.87 -32.78
N LEU A 943 -127.90 -48.71 -33.34
CA LEU A 943 -128.80 -47.97 -34.21
C LEU A 943 -128.96 -48.63 -35.60
N THR A 944 -128.15 -49.62 -35.95
CA THR A 944 -128.22 -50.32 -37.24
C THR A 944 -129.01 -51.63 -37.17
N THR A 945 -129.23 -52.20 -35.98
CA THR A 945 -129.99 -53.46 -35.80
C THR A 945 -131.50 -53.21 -35.52
N PRO A 946 -132.43 -53.89 -36.23
CA PRO A 946 -133.87 -53.87 -35.91
C PRO A 946 -134.22 -54.95 -34.87
N VAL A 947 -134.80 -54.58 -33.73
CA VAL A 947 -135.29 -55.52 -32.70
C VAL A 947 -136.82 -55.55 -32.74
N SER A 948 -137.38 -56.74 -32.93
CA SER A 948 -138.81 -57.09 -32.77
C SER A 948 -139.08 -57.58 -31.34
N GLU A 949 -140.19 -57.15 -30.73
CA GLU A 949 -140.84 -57.69 -29.51
C GLU A 949 -141.19 -59.20 -29.68
N LYS A 950 -141.54 -60.09 -28.72
CA LYS A 950 -141.37 -60.46 -27.27
C LYS A 950 -142.09 -61.84 -27.16
N PRO A 951 -141.92 -62.72 -26.14
CA PRO A 951 -141.74 -62.47 -24.69
C PRO A 951 -140.30 -62.57 -24.20
#